data_AF-A0A7X8XMW7-F1
#
_entry.id   AF-A0A7X8XMW7-F1
#
_cell.length_a   1.000
_cell.length_b   1.000
_cell.length_c   1.000
_cell.angle_alpha   90.00
_cell.angle_beta   90.00
_cell.angle_gamma   90.00
#
_symmetry.space_group_name_H-M   'P 1'
#
loop_
_entity.id
_entity.type
_entity.pdbx_description
1 polymer ?
#
loop_
_entity_poly.entity_id
_entity_poly.type
_entity_poly.pdbx_seq_one_letter_code
_entity_poly.pdbx_strand_id
1 'polypeptide(L)'
;MERNLKPWRELAVPHEDVLRGTFQQAEFAADLSAVHQGTAPPQYQDAALFFQRTFITEGMRLLLDSVLKRLAGRGGDPVIQLQTAFGGGKTHTMLAVYHLAQGTVPAAEMQGVPPLLTAAGLAQAPKARLVVLDGNRQAPNIPQARGGVQVCTLWGELAWQLGGEAGYALVRQADESGTSPGKEILIQLLAAHAPCVILIDELVAFIRQFEEGKALAGGTFDSNLSFVQALTEALKAVPTAVLLASLPESEKEAGSRRGQMALQALSHYFGRVQALWKPVAAEEAFEIVRRRLFRPISDEGATRQVCRAFADTFLLWPDELPRATQESRYFDRLLAAYPIHPELFDRLYEDWSSLENFQRTRGVLKLMARLIHRLWKDGNNDLMITPGSLPLYDPDTRNELVYYLPQGWDPVLERDVDGERSETAALENKDPRLGAVQACRRVARTVFLGSAPVTTGQVSRGVEVSRILLGTLQPGQQPGLFRDALDGLHQRLHYLNSGQDRFWFDTRPNLRRELEERKRRFQDGQHIRPALKDRLQKLVSCSLFDAVHVFVPGQDIADDHALRLVVLPPESAWAKAVPKPAQEAAGAILTRRGEQLRSRQNRLIFLAADFSTVNRLLDQVRTLLAWESIVKDAGEERILLDQAQIRQARNQTQDAEAALKRMLAEAWRWLLAPVQLEDPRKGLTEVQWEAFQLNSGAPDLGREIARVLKENELVIDQWAPIHLANLTKRWFWKPDARDVGALDVWQKTCCYLYLPRLANEG
;
A
#
# COMPACT_ATOMS: atom_id res chain seq x y z
N MET A 1 -22.86 -21.64 26.62
CA MET A 1 -22.58 -22.70 25.64
C MET A 1 -21.76 -22.07 24.54
N GLU A 2 -20.47 -22.36 24.47
CA GLU A 2 -19.66 -22.01 23.29
C GLU A 2 -20.30 -22.70 22.10
N ARG A 3 -20.83 -21.92 21.15
CA ARG A 3 -21.31 -22.47 19.88
C ARG A 3 -20.06 -22.98 19.16
N ASN A 4 -19.98 -24.30 18.95
CA ASN A 4 -18.92 -24.90 18.14
C ASN A 4 -19.15 -24.52 16.67
N LEU A 5 -18.63 -23.36 16.25
CA LEU A 5 -18.77 -22.82 14.90
C LEU A 5 -17.83 -23.54 13.95
N LYS A 6 -18.35 -23.98 12.80
CA LYS A 6 -17.57 -24.69 11.78
C LYS A 6 -16.75 -23.71 10.93
N PRO A 7 -15.47 -24.00 10.64
CA PRO A 7 -14.67 -23.27 9.66
C PRO A 7 -15.30 -23.24 8.27
N TRP A 8 -14.95 -22.25 7.45
CA TRP A 8 -15.52 -22.13 6.11
C TRP A 8 -15.25 -23.35 5.24
N ARG A 9 -14.11 -24.03 5.43
CA ARG A 9 -13.72 -25.22 4.66
C ARG A 9 -14.63 -26.43 4.89
N GLU A 10 -15.28 -26.50 6.06
CA GLU A 10 -16.22 -27.57 6.37
C GLU A 10 -17.61 -27.34 5.77
N LEU A 11 -17.93 -26.07 5.43
CA LEU A 11 -19.25 -25.66 4.95
C LEU A 11 -19.29 -25.36 3.45
N ALA A 12 -18.24 -24.73 2.93
CA ALA A 12 -18.15 -24.29 1.54
C ALA A 12 -17.00 -25.00 0.83
N VAL A 13 -17.32 -26.11 0.17
CA VAL A 13 -16.34 -26.91 -0.59
C VAL A 13 -16.12 -26.27 -1.97
N PRO A 14 -14.88 -25.90 -2.35
CA PRO A 14 -14.59 -25.40 -3.68
C PRO A 14 -14.90 -26.42 -4.79
N HIS A 15 -15.09 -25.95 -6.02
CA HIS A 15 -15.16 -26.84 -7.19
C HIS A 15 -13.82 -27.56 -7.42
N GLU A 16 -13.87 -28.67 -8.15
CA GLU A 16 -12.72 -29.58 -8.30
C GLU A 16 -11.53 -28.95 -9.06
N ASP A 17 -11.82 -28.07 -10.01
CA ASP A 17 -10.86 -27.23 -10.74
C ASP A 17 -10.07 -26.29 -9.80
N VAL A 18 -10.76 -25.66 -8.84
CA VAL A 18 -10.15 -24.84 -7.79
C VAL A 18 -9.36 -25.70 -6.81
N LEU A 19 -9.90 -26.84 -6.39
CA LEU A 19 -9.22 -27.76 -5.45
C LEU A 19 -7.90 -28.29 -6.00
N ARG A 20 -7.88 -28.69 -7.28
CA ARG A 20 -6.68 -29.26 -7.94
C ARG A 20 -5.65 -28.22 -8.34
N GLY A 21 -6.00 -26.93 -8.29
CA GLY A 21 -5.12 -25.85 -8.77
C GLY A 21 -4.93 -25.87 -10.29
N THR A 22 -5.76 -26.63 -11.02
CA THR A 22 -5.70 -26.75 -12.50
C THR A 22 -6.47 -25.64 -13.21
N PHE A 23 -7.03 -24.68 -12.47
CA PHE A 23 -7.77 -23.55 -13.01
C PHE A 23 -6.89 -22.77 -14.01
N GLN A 24 -7.31 -22.71 -15.28
CA GLN A 24 -6.63 -21.90 -16.29
C GLN A 24 -7.40 -20.62 -16.56
N GLN A 25 -6.68 -19.52 -16.81
CA GLN A 25 -7.30 -18.24 -17.13
C GLN A 25 -8.25 -18.33 -18.34
N ALA A 26 -7.97 -19.25 -19.28
CA ALA A 26 -8.81 -19.55 -20.43
C ALA A 26 -10.16 -20.19 -20.06
N GLU A 27 -10.25 -20.94 -18.96
CA GLU A 27 -11.49 -21.63 -18.55
C GLU A 27 -12.57 -20.70 -17.99
N PHE A 28 -12.26 -19.42 -17.76
CA PHE A 28 -13.27 -18.39 -17.45
C PHE A 28 -13.74 -17.61 -18.69
N ALA A 29 -13.08 -17.78 -19.83
CA ALA A 29 -13.54 -17.19 -21.08
C ALA A 29 -14.60 -18.12 -21.68
N ALA A 30 -15.85 -17.66 -21.68
CA ALA A 30 -16.89 -18.29 -22.46
C ALA A 30 -16.53 -18.19 -23.96
N ASP A 31 -16.67 -19.29 -24.69
CA ASP A 31 -16.48 -19.35 -26.14
C ASP A 31 -17.77 -19.90 -26.76
N LEU A 32 -18.53 -19.01 -27.40
CA LEU A 32 -19.80 -19.35 -28.04
C LEU A 32 -19.59 -20.29 -29.24
N SER A 33 -18.50 -20.13 -29.98
CA SER A 33 -18.12 -20.99 -31.10
C SER A 33 -17.85 -22.43 -30.63
N ALA A 34 -17.08 -22.59 -29.55
CA ALA A 34 -16.77 -23.91 -29.00
C ALA A 34 -18.02 -24.65 -28.51
N VAL A 35 -18.95 -23.94 -27.85
CA VAL A 35 -20.23 -24.52 -27.41
C VAL A 35 -21.09 -24.94 -28.60
N HIS A 36 -21.17 -24.10 -29.63
CA HIS A 36 -21.91 -24.40 -30.85
C HIS A 36 -21.36 -25.63 -31.60
N GLN A 37 -20.05 -25.89 -31.48
CA GLN A 37 -19.38 -27.04 -32.11
C GLN A 37 -19.35 -28.31 -31.26
N GLY A 38 -19.75 -28.26 -29.99
CA GLY A 38 -19.65 -29.41 -29.09
C GLY A 38 -18.24 -29.68 -28.56
N THR A 39 -17.33 -28.70 -28.60
CA THR A 39 -15.93 -28.83 -28.14
C THR A 39 -15.65 -28.08 -26.84
N ALA A 40 -16.64 -27.38 -26.28
CA ALA A 40 -16.48 -26.64 -25.05
C ALA A 40 -16.40 -27.57 -23.82
N PRO A 41 -15.77 -27.12 -22.72
CA PRO A 41 -15.79 -27.83 -21.45
C PRO A 41 -17.22 -28.07 -20.93
N PRO A 42 -17.48 -29.14 -20.16
CA PRO A 42 -18.83 -29.50 -19.70
C PRO A 42 -19.58 -28.36 -18.99
N GLN A 43 -18.88 -27.52 -18.22
CA GLN A 43 -19.46 -26.39 -17.50
C GLN A 43 -20.06 -25.29 -18.41
N TYR A 44 -19.71 -25.27 -19.69
CA TYR A 44 -20.28 -24.37 -20.69
C TYR A 44 -21.14 -25.11 -21.71
N GLN A 45 -20.81 -26.38 -22.02
CA GLN A 45 -21.50 -27.19 -23.01
C GLN A 45 -22.84 -27.73 -22.50
N ASP A 46 -22.91 -28.14 -21.24
CA ASP A 46 -24.12 -28.69 -20.64
C ASP A 46 -24.97 -27.57 -20.02
N ALA A 47 -26.23 -27.49 -20.45
CA ALA A 47 -27.14 -26.42 -20.04
C ALA A 47 -27.44 -26.44 -18.53
N ALA A 48 -27.63 -27.61 -17.91
CA ALA A 48 -27.92 -27.71 -16.49
C ALA A 48 -26.72 -27.29 -15.64
N LEU A 49 -25.52 -27.77 -15.97
CA LEU A 49 -24.27 -27.36 -15.32
C LEU A 49 -23.97 -25.87 -15.53
N PHE A 50 -24.23 -25.34 -16.73
CA PHE A 50 -24.06 -23.93 -17.03
C PHE A 50 -24.93 -23.05 -16.11
N PHE A 51 -26.23 -23.34 -15.99
CA PHE A 51 -27.13 -22.58 -15.12
C PHE A 51 -26.87 -22.82 -13.63
N GLN A 52 -26.38 -24.00 -13.23
CA GLN A 52 -25.96 -24.26 -11.86
C GLN A 52 -24.78 -23.35 -11.43
N ARG A 53 -23.82 -23.12 -12.35
CA ARG A 53 -22.65 -22.26 -12.10
C ARG A 53 -22.87 -20.78 -12.46
N THR A 54 -24.02 -20.45 -13.03
CA THR A 54 -24.38 -19.09 -13.45
C THR A 54 -25.32 -18.45 -12.44
N PHE A 55 -25.02 -17.22 -12.03
CA PHE A 55 -25.98 -16.37 -11.33
C PHE A 55 -26.68 -15.48 -12.36
N ILE A 56 -28.01 -15.55 -12.42
CA ILE A 56 -28.82 -14.71 -13.31
C ILE A 56 -29.00 -13.35 -12.64
N THR A 57 -28.17 -12.38 -13.04
CA THR A 57 -28.26 -10.98 -12.57
C THR A 57 -29.56 -10.32 -13.03
N GLU A 58 -29.91 -9.17 -12.45
CA GLU A 58 -31.07 -8.39 -12.86
C GLU A 58 -31.01 -8.02 -14.35
N GLY A 59 -29.84 -7.62 -14.85
CA GLY A 59 -29.63 -7.32 -16.27
C GLY A 59 -29.84 -8.55 -17.17
N MET A 60 -29.26 -9.70 -16.80
CA MET A 60 -29.46 -10.95 -17.54
C MET A 60 -30.94 -11.39 -17.48
N ARG A 61 -31.60 -11.24 -16.34
CA ARG A 61 -33.02 -11.55 -16.15
C ARG A 61 -33.91 -10.76 -17.10
N LEU A 62 -33.71 -9.44 -17.19
CA LEU A 62 -34.49 -8.57 -18.08
C LEU A 62 -34.26 -8.93 -19.55
N LEU A 63 -33.01 -9.25 -19.91
CA LEU A 63 -32.67 -9.69 -21.26
C LEU A 63 -33.34 -11.03 -21.61
N LEU A 64 -33.22 -12.04 -20.73
CA LEU A 64 -33.83 -13.35 -20.95
C LEU A 64 -35.36 -13.27 -21.01
N ASP A 65 -35.98 -12.40 -20.20
CA ASP A 65 -37.43 -12.13 -20.28
C ASP A 65 -37.84 -11.50 -21.62
N SER A 66 -37.08 -10.52 -22.13
CA SER A 66 -37.32 -9.92 -23.47
C SER A 66 -37.20 -10.96 -24.59
N VAL A 67 -36.17 -11.82 -24.53
CA VAL A 67 -35.97 -12.92 -25.49
C VAL A 67 -37.11 -13.94 -25.42
N LEU A 68 -37.52 -14.37 -24.22
CA LEU A 68 -38.62 -15.32 -24.05
C LEU A 68 -39.94 -14.79 -24.60
N LYS A 69 -40.27 -13.52 -24.31
CA LYS A 69 -41.46 -12.85 -24.85
C LYS A 69 -41.40 -12.76 -26.37
N ARG A 70 -40.23 -12.44 -26.94
CA ARG A 70 -40.01 -12.37 -28.39
C ARG A 70 -40.25 -13.70 -29.05
N LEU A 71 -39.60 -14.75 -28.58
CA LEU A 71 -39.75 -16.10 -29.14
C LEU A 71 -41.18 -16.65 -28.99
N ALA A 72 -41.92 -16.21 -27.97
CA ALA A 72 -43.32 -16.57 -27.77
C ALA A 72 -44.32 -15.70 -28.56
N GLY A 73 -43.85 -14.69 -29.30
CA GLY A 73 -44.71 -13.76 -30.05
C GLY A 73 -45.50 -12.80 -29.17
N ARG A 74 -45.05 -12.56 -27.93
CA ARG A 74 -45.73 -11.74 -26.91
C ARG A 74 -45.10 -10.35 -26.73
N GLY A 75 -44.48 -9.81 -27.79
CA GLY A 75 -43.68 -8.58 -27.72
C GLY A 75 -42.21 -8.88 -27.41
N GLY A 76 -41.45 -7.91 -26.91
CA GLY A 76 -40.01 -8.03 -26.71
C GLY A 76 -39.17 -7.48 -27.87
N ASP A 77 -37.90 -7.26 -27.59
CA ASP A 77 -37.00 -6.52 -28.48
C ASP A 77 -36.49 -7.41 -29.63
N PRO A 78 -36.60 -6.98 -30.90
CA PRO A 78 -36.09 -7.75 -32.04
C PRO A 78 -34.56 -7.78 -32.11
N VAL A 79 -33.90 -6.78 -31.52
CA VAL A 79 -32.45 -6.61 -31.58
C VAL A 79 -31.96 -6.14 -30.23
N ILE A 80 -30.97 -6.84 -29.68
CA ILE A 80 -30.41 -6.57 -28.36
C ILE A 80 -28.89 -6.42 -28.53
N GLN A 81 -28.41 -5.22 -28.31
CA GLN A 81 -26.98 -4.93 -28.29
C GLN A 81 -26.41 -5.23 -26.91
N LEU A 82 -25.42 -6.11 -26.82
CA LEU A 82 -24.71 -6.41 -25.59
C LEU A 82 -23.55 -5.42 -25.38
N GLN A 83 -23.74 -4.47 -24.46
CA GLN A 83 -22.70 -3.57 -23.96
C GLN A 83 -22.52 -3.79 -22.46
N THR A 84 -21.52 -4.56 -22.05
CA THR A 84 -21.27 -4.77 -20.62
C THR A 84 -20.45 -3.63 -20.05
N ALA A 85 -20.93 -2.96 -19.00
CA ALA A 85 -20.13 -2.08 -18.13
C ALA A 85 -19.18 -2.86 -17.19
N PHE A 86 -19.33 -4.19 -17.14
CA PHE A 86 -18.59 -5.10 -16.26
C PHE A 86 -17.94 -6.15 -17.16
N GLY A 87 -16.69 -5.91 -17.53
CA GLY A 87 -15.91 -6.80 -18.39
C GLY A 87 -16.09 -8.28 -18.00
N GLY A 88 -16.41 -9.10 -19.01
CA GLY A 88 -16.48 -10.56 -18.90
C GLY A 88 -17.86 -11.23 -19.01
N GLY A 89 -18.92 -10.52 -19.44
CA GLY A 89 -20.29 -11.07 -19.44
C GLY A 89 -21.00 -11.24 -20.80
N LYS A 90 -20.48 -10.69 -21.91
CA LYS A 90 -21.18 -10.65 -23.23
C LYS A 90 -21.43 -12.06 -23.75
N THR A 91 -20.37 -12.80 -24.05
CA THR A 91 -20.42 -14.18 -24.53
C THR A 91 -21.12 -15.10 -23.54
N HIS A 92 -20.92 -14.91 -22.23
CA HIS A 92 -21.61 -15.69 -21.19
C HIS A 92 -23.14 -15.47 -21.21
N THR A 93 -23.58 -14.23 -21.47
CA THR A 93 -25.01 -13.92 -21.63
C THR A 93 -25.59 -14.50 -22.91
N MET A 94 -24.82 -14.48 -24.01
CA MET A 94 -25.20 -15.15 -25.26
C MET A 94 -25.34 -16.66 -25.06
N LEU A 95 -24.48 -17.28 -24.26
CA LEU A 95 -24.61 -18.70 -23.88
C LEU A 95 -25.85 -19.01 -23.07
N ALA A 96 -26.26 -18.11 -22.16
CA ALA A 96 -27.52 -18.28 -21.42
C ALA A 96 -28.73 -18.29 -22.38
N VAL A 97 -28.73 -17.39 -23.37
CA VAL A 97 -29.75 -17.38 -24.43
C VAL A 97 -29.65 -18.61 -25.33
N TYR A 98 -28.45 -19.03 -25.70
CA TYR A 98 -28.20 -20.23 -26.50
C TYR A 98 -28.85 -21.46 -25.86
N HIS A 99 -28.51 -21.74 -24.59
CA HIS A 99 -29.04 -22.91 -23.87
C HIS A 99 -30.55 -22.85 -23.69
N LEU A 100 -31.08 -21.67 -23.40
CA LEU A 100 -32.52 -21.44 -23.25
C LEU A 100 -33.28 -21.72 -24.56
N ALA A 101 -32.75 -21.24 -25.69
CA ALA A 101 -33.37 -21.36 -27.01
C ALA A 101 -33.21 -22.77 -27.63
N GLN A 102 -32.10 -23.45 -27.34
CA GLN A 102 -31.83 -24.80 -27.84
C GLN A 102 -32.80 -25.81 -27.23
N GLY A 103 -33.16 -25.62 -25.95
CA GLY A 103 -34.15 -26.44 -25.24
C GLY A 103 -33.77 -27.93 -25.19
N THR A 104 -32.49 -28.22 -24.98
CA THR A 104 -31.95 -29.57 -24.82
C THR A 104 -32.35 -30.20 -23.49
N VAL A 105 -32.49 -29.40 -22.44
CA VAL A 105 -32.92 -29.82 -21.10
C VAL A 105 -34.22 -29.11 -20.68
N PRO A 106 -35.05 -29.73 -19.83
CA PRO A 106 -36.22 -29.08 -19.25
C PRO A 106 -35.84 -27.82 -18.46
N ALA A 107 -36.67 -26.79 -18.53
CA ALA A 107 -36.44 -25.55 -17.78
C ALA A 107 -36.38 -25.73 -16.26
N ALA A 108 -36.99 -26.79 -15.72
CA ALA A 108 -36.92 -27.14 -14.31
C ALA A 108 -35.49 -27.50 -13.85
N GLU A 109 -34.65 -27.99 -14.76
CA GLU A 109 -33.24 -28.35 -14.49
C GLU A 109 -32.30 -27.15 -14.66
N MET A 110 -32.76 -26.08 -15.33
CA MET A 110 -32.00 -24.84 -15.51
C MET A 110 -32.24 -23.90 -14.34
N GLN A 111 -31.35 -23.93 -13.34
CA GLN A 111 -31.49 -23.15 -12.10
C GLN A 111 -31.73 -21.65 -12.39
N GLY A 112 -32.82 -21.12 -11.83
CA GLY A 112 -33.20 -19.70 -11.98
C GLY A 112 -34.02 -19.38 -13.24
N VAL A 113 -34.19 -20.32 -14.18
CA VAL A 113 -35.05 -20.15 -15.37
C VAL A 113 -36.55 -20.29 -15.06
N PRO A 114 -37.03 -21.20 -14.19
CA PRO A 114 -38.47 -21.34 -13.93
C PRO A 114 -39.17 -20.04 -13.50
N PRO A 115 -38.61 -19.21 -12.60
CA PRO A 115 -39.19 -17.91 -12.28
C PRO A 115 -39.30 -16.96 -13.49
N LEU A 116 -38.39 -17.06 -14.47
CA LEU A 116 -38.44 -16.27 -15.70
C LEU A 116 -39.63 -16.68 -16.58
N LEU A 117 -39.85 -17.99 -16.72
CA LEU A 117 -40.99 -18.52 -17.47
C LEU A 117 -42.30 -18.09 -16.84
N THR A 118 -42.41 -18.18 -15.51
CA THR A 118 -43.59 -17.70 -14.78
C THR A 118 -43.82 -16.19 -15.02
N ALA A 119 -42.77 -15.37 -14.92
CA ALA A 119 -42.87 -13.92 -15.17
C ALA A 119 -43.26 -13.58 -16.63
N ALA A 120 -42.82 -14.37 -17.60
CA ALA A 120 -43.21 -14.26 -19.01
C ALA A 120 -44.60 -14.86 -19.32
N GLY A 121 -45.24 -15.51 -18.34
CA GLY A 121 -46.51 -16.22 -18.49
C GLY A 121 -46.42 -17.48 -19.37
N LEU A 122 -45.25 -18.11 -19.42
CA LEU A 122 -44.94 -19.27 -20.27
C LEU A 122 -44.86 -20.55 -19.43
N ALA A 123 -45.43 -21.63 -19.94
CA ALA A 123 -45.30 -22.95 -19.32
C ALA A 123 -43.94 -23.61 -19.64
N GLN A 124 -43.40 -23.34 -20.83
CA GLN A 124 -42.12 -23.87 -21.31
C GLN A 124 -41.41 -22.80 -22.14
N ALA A 125 -40.08 -22.87 -22.19
CA ALA A 125 -39.29 -22.02 -23.09
C ALA A 125 -39.56 -22.42 -24.55
N PRO A 126 -39.86 -21.47 -25.46
CA PRO A 126 -40.00 -21.77 -26.88
C PRO A 126 -38.67 -22.27 -27.45
N LYS A 127 -38.69 -23.42 -28.14
CA LYS A 127 -37.53 -23.87 -28.91
C LYS A 127 -37.39 -22.98 -30.14
N ALA A 128 -36.16 -22.56 -30.43
CA ALA A 128 -35.84 -21.71 -31.56
C ALA A 128 -34.64 -22.24 -32.34
N ARG A 129 -34.61 -21.96 -33.65
CA ARG A 129 -33.41 -22.20 -34.46
C ARG A 129 -32.30 -21.24 -34.04
N LEU A 130 -31.10 -21.76 -33.87
CA LEU A 130 -29.94 -20.99 -33.40
C LEU A 130 -28.95 -20.75 -34.55
N VAL A 131 -28.54 -19.49 -34.70
CA VAL A 131 -27.43 -19.09 -35.55
C VAL A 131 -26.35 -18.49 -34.66
N VAL A 132 -25.10 -18.93 -34.84
CA VAL A 132 -23.92 -18.41 -34.16
C VAL A 132 -22.93 -17.90 -35.20
N LEU A 133 -22.65 -16.60 -35.16
CA LEU A 133 -21.63 -15.94 -35.97
C LEU A 133 -20.57 -15.36 -35.03
N ASP A 134 -19.30 -15.66 -35.27
CA ASP A 134 -18.18 -15.19 -34.46
C ASP A 134 -17.18 -14.44 -35.35
N GLY A 135 -17.04 -13.15 -35.09
CA GLY A 135 -16.24 -12.26 -35.91
C GLY A 135 -14.72 -12.48 -35.80
N ASN A 136 -14.23 -13.15 -34.75
CA ASN A 136 -12.83 -13.54 -34.64
C ASN A 136 -12.53 -14.82 -35.43
N ARG A 137 -13.54 -15.66 -35.62
CA ARG A 137 -13.41 -16.92 -36.33
C ARG A 137 -13.63 -16.78 -37.83
N GLN A 138 -14.50 -15.87 -38.26
CA GLN A 138 -14.76 -15.67 -39.67
C GLN A 138 -13.64 -14.89 -40.35
N ALA A 139 -13.07 -15.49 -41.40
CA ALA A 139 -12.09 -14.85 -42.24
C ALA A 139 -12.80 -14.16 -43.42
N PRO A 140 -12.67 -12.83 -43.60
CA PRO A 140 -13.42 -12.08 -44.60
C PRO A 140 -13.03 -12.39 -46.05
N ASN A 141 -11.97 -13.16 -46.29
CA ASN A 141 -11.49 -13.48 -47.64
C ASN A 141 -11.37 -14.99 -47.92
N ILE A 142 -11.79 -15.85 -46.99
CA ILE A 142 -11.68 -17.31 -47.14
C ILE A 142 -13.09 -17.89 -47.10
N PRO A 143 -13.65 -18.30 -48.26
CA PRO A 143 -14.93 -18.99 -48.30
C PRO A 143 -14.91 -20.28 -47.44
N GLN A 144 -16.02 -20.55 -46.77
CA GLN A 144 -16.20 -21.76 -45.97
C GLN A 144 -17.01 -22.81 -46.73
N ALA A 145 -16.46 -24.02 -46.81
CA ALA A 145 -17.18 -25.16 -47.36
C ALA A 145 -18.28 -25.60 -46.38
N ARG A 146 -19.53 -25.61 -46.85
CA ARG A 146 -20.72 -25.94 -46.07
C ARG A 146 -21.59 -26.94 -46.83
N GLY A 147 -21.34 -28.23 -46.62
CA GLY A 147 -21.97 -29.28 -47.44
C GLY A 147 -21.54 -29.13 -48.91
N GLY A 148 -22.51 -29.00 -49.82
CA GLY A 148 -22.25 -28.81 -51.26
C GLY A 148 -22.00 -27.37 -51.70
N VAL A 149 -22.08 -26.38 -50.80
CA VAL A 149 -21.95 -24.95 -51.15
C VAL A 149 -20.71 -24.31 -50.54
N GLN A 150 -20.20 -23.27 -51.20
CA GLN A 150 -19.16 -22.39 -50.68
C GLN A 150 -19.82 -21.12 -50.18
N VAL A 151 -19.64 -20.80 -48.90
CA VAL A 151 -20.23 -19.63 -48.26
C VAL A 151 -19.15 -18.57 -48.05
N CYS A 152 -19.35 -17.38 -48.60
CA CYS A 152 -18.35 -16.32 -48.59
C CYS A 152 -18.59 -15.26 -47.50
N THR A 153 -19.85 -15.03 -47.10
CA THR A 153 -20.27 -13.84 -46.36
C THR A 153 -21.01 -14.17 -45.05
N LEU A 154 -21.16 -13.17 -44.16
CA LEU A 154 -21.95 -13.32 -42.93
C LEU A 154 -23.42 -13.69 -43.20
N TRP A 155 -24.02 -13.13 -44.26
CA TRP A 155 -25.42 -13.40 -44.60
C TRP A 155 -25.60 -14.77 -45.25
N GLY A 156 -24.62 -15.23 -46.03
CA GLY A 156 -24.58 -16.60 -46.52
C GLY A 156 -24.50 -17.61 -45.38
N GLU A 157 -23.62 -17.36 -44.40
CA GLU A 157 -23.46 -18.24 -43.23
C GLU A 157 -24.72 -18.24 -42.36
N LEU A 158 -25.34 -17.07 -42.15
CA LEU A 158 -26.62 -16.96 -41.45
C LEU A 158 -27.71 -17.80 -42.15
N ALA A 159 -27.84 -17.67 -43.47
CA ALA A 159 -28.87 -18.38 -44.22
C ALA A 159 -28.64 -19.89 -44.24
N TRP A 160 -27.39 -20.32 -44.36
CA TRP A 160 -27.02 -21.73 -44.28
C TRP A 160 -27.30 -22.32 -42.89
N GLN A 161 -26.96 -21.62 -41.80
CA GLN A 161 -27.26 -22.11 -40.45
C GLN A 161 -28.77 -22.16 -40.15
N LEU A 162 -29.59 -21.25 -40.69
CA LEU A 162 -31.04 -21.28 -40.49
C LEU A 162 -31.75 -22.40 -41.27
N GLY A 163 -31.35 -22.61 -42.53
CA GLY A 163 -32.12 -23.39 -43.49
C GLY A 163 -31.32 -24.35 -44.37
N GLY A 164 -30.03 -24.54 -44.11
CA GLY A 164 -29.12 -25.33 -44.95
C GLY A 164 -29.04 -24.77 -46.37
N GLU A 165 -28.97 -25.66 -47.35
CA GLU A 165 -28.89 -25.26 -48.77
C GLU A 165 -30.12 -24.48 -49.25
N ALA A 166 -31.32 -24.78 -48.73
CA ALA A 166 -32.55 -24.08 -49.09
C ALA A 166 -32.55 -22.63 -48.60
N GLY A 167 -32.07 -22.40 -47.36
CA GLY A 167 -31.89 -21.05 -46.83
C GLY A 167 -30.82 -20.29 -47.62
N TYR A 168 -29.67 -20.92 -47.86
CA TYR A 168 -28.58 -20.34 -48.65
C TYR A 168 -29.02 -19.94 -50.06
N ALA A 169 -29.87 -20.75 -50.73
CA ALA A 169 -30.36 -20.45 -52.07
C ALA A 169 -31.06 -19.08 -52.19
N LEU A 170 -31.72 -18.61 -51.13
CA LEU A 170 -32.37 -17.29 -51.10
C LEU A 170 -31.37 -16.13 -51.18
N VAL A 171 -30.16 -16.33 -50.66
CA VAL A 171 -29.10 -15.30 -50.58
C VAL A 171 -27.91 -15.59 -51.48
N ARG A 172 -27.94 -16.68 -52.26
CA ARG A 172 -26.79 -17.16 -53.05
C ARG A 172 -26.17 -16.08 -53.95
N GLN A 173 -27.00 -15.35 -54.70
CA GLN A 173 -26.50 -14.29 -55.57
C GLN A 173 -25.84 -13.14 -54.77
N ALA A 174 -26.38 -12.83 -53.58
CA ALA A 174 -25.82 -11.82 -52.69
C ALA A 174 -24.49 -12.29 -52.07
N ASP A 175 -24.40 -13.57 -51.67
CA ASP A 175 -23.17 -14.19 -51.16
C ASP A 175 -22.05 -14.22 -52.20
N GLU A 176 -22.35 -14.71 -53.41
CA GLU A 176 -21.37 -14.82 -54.52
C GLU A 176 -20.88 -13.45 -55.01
N SER A 177 -21.72 -12.41 -54.93
CA SER A 177 -21.36 -11.04 -55.32
C SER A 177 -20.75 -10.19 -54.20
N GLY A 178 -20.74 -10.68 -52.95
CA GLY A 178 -20.29 -9.90 -51.79
C GLY A 178 -21.13 -8.65 -51.51
N THR A 179 -22.36 -8.58 -52.02
CA THR A 179 -23.27 -7.43 -51.88
C THR A 179 -24.42 -7.79 -50.95
N SER A 180 -24.81 -6.89 -50.04
CA SER A 180 -25.87 -7.16 -49.06
C SER A 180 -27.19 -7.58 -49.72
N PRO A 181 -27.87 -8.64 -49.23
CA PRO A 181 -29.23 -8.95 -49.65
C PRO A 181 -30.19 -7.83 -49.23
N GLY A 182 -31.29 -7.67 -49.98
CA GLY A 182 -32.35 -6.74 -49.63
C GLY A 182 -33.19 -7.22 -48.43
N LYS A 183 -33.82 -6.29 -47.72
CA LYS A 183 -34.60 -6.60 -46.51
C LYS A 183 -35.72 -7.63 -46.74
N GLU A 184 -36.38 -7.63 -47.90
CA GLU A 184 -37.50 -8.55 -48.19
C GLU A 184 -37.03 -10.01 -48.25
N ILE A 185 -35.83 -10.25 -48.79
CA ILE A 185 -35.21 -11.59 -48.82
C ILE A 185 -34.90 -12.05 -47.39
N LEU A 186 -34.38 -11.14 -46.55
CA LEU A 186 -34.11 -11.44 -45.14
C LEU A 186 -35.39 -11.70 -44.35
N ILE A 187 -36.47 -10.96 -44.61
CA ILE A 187 -37.79 -11.21 -44.00
C ILE A 187 -38.29 -12.60 -44.40
N GLN A 188 -38.22 -12.95 -45.69
CA GLN A 188 -38.63 -14.27 -46.18
C GLN A 188 -37.83 -15.39 -45.53
N LEU A 189 -36.50 -15.25 -45.46
CA LEU A 189 -35.61 -16.21 -44.81
C LEU A 189 -35.94 -16.36 -43.32
N LEU A 190 -36.04 -15.26 -42.59
CA LEU A 190 -36.33 -15.29 -41.15
C LEU A 190 -37.72 -15.87 -40.87
N ALA A 191 -38.75 -15.46 -41.61
CA ALA A 191 -40.12 -15.93 -41.43
C ALA A 191 -40.27 -17.43 -41.72
N ALA A 192 -39.59 -17.95 -42.75
CA ALA A 192 -39.57 -19.38 -43.06
C ALA A 192 -38.91 -20.21 -41.95
N HIS A 193 -38.02 -19.59 -41.16
CA HIS A 193 -37.23 -20.28 -40.16
C HIS A 193 -37.54 -19.94 -38.69
N ALA A 194 -38.50 -19.05 -38.43
CA ALA A 194 -38.88 -18.63 -37.09
C ALA A 194 -39.67 -19.72 -36.31
N PRO A 195 -39.62 -19.73 -34.95
CA PRO A 195 -38.82 -18.86 -34.08
C PRO A 195 -37.31 -19.08 -34.25
N CYS A 196 -36.53 -18.00 -34.24
CA CYS A 196 -35.08 -18.09 -34.39
C CYS A 196 -34.34 -17.05 -33.55
N VAL A 197 -33.13 -17.42 -33.15
CA VAL A 197 -32.19 -16.60 -32.38
C VAL A 197 -30.89 -16.51 -33.17
N ILE A 198 -30.45 -15.28 -33.46
CA ILE A 198 -29.16 -15.01 -34.07
C ILE A 198 -28.24 -14.43 -33.01
N LEU A 199 -27.09 -15.06 -32.81
CA LEU A 199 -26.06 -14.67 -31.86
C LEU A 199 -24.81 -14.27 -32.65
N ILE A 200 -24.44 -13.00 -32.59
CA ILE A 200 -23.23 -12.47 -33.26
C ILE A 200 -22.23 -12.02 -32.20
N ASP A 201 -21.17 -12.79 -32.00
CA ASP A 201 -20.07 -12.41 -31.11
C ASP A 201 -18.98 -11.66 -31.90
N GLU A 202 -18.39 -10.64 -31.29
CA GLU A 202 -17.23 -9.88 -31.78
C GLU A 202 -17.42 -9.30 -33.20
N LEU A 203 -18.61 -8.75 -33.49
CA LEU A 203 -18.96 -8.23 -34.83
C LEU A 203 -18.01 -7.13 -35.34
N VAL A 204 -17.53 -6.26 -34.45
CA VAL A 204 -16.52 -5.23 -34.81
C VAL A 204 -15.21 -5.87 -35.26
N ALA A 205 -14.82 -7.00 -34.67
CA ALA A 205 -13.59 -7.70 -35.03
C ALA A 205 -13.63 -8.22 -36.47
N PHE A 206 -14.80 -8.63 -36.96
CA PHE A 206 -15.00 -8.98 -38.36
C PHE A 206 -14.94 -7.74 -39.27
N ILE A 207 -15.77 -6.74 -38.98
CA ILE A 207 -15.96 -5.58 -39.87
C ILE A 207 -14.69 -4.73 -39.99
N ARG A 208 -13.87 -4.62 -38.93
CA ARG A 208 -12.63 -3.81 -38.96
C ARG A 208 -11.56 -4.34 -39.93
N GLN A 209 -11.70 -5.58 -40.40
CA GLN A 209 -10.75 -6.21 -41.33
C GLN A 209 -10.93 -5.76 -42.79
N PHE A 210 -12.07 -5.18 -43.16
CA PHE A 210 -12.32 -4.73 -44.53
C PHE A 210 -11.57 -3.43 -44.84
N GLU A 211 -10.78 -3.45 -45.91
CA GLU A 211 -10.00 -2.28 -46.33
C GLU A 211 -10.71 -1.44 -47.40
N GLU A 212 -10.56 -0.12 -47.28
CA GLU A 212 -11.07 0.84 -48.25
C GLU A 212 -10.44 0.59 -49.63
N GLY A 213 -11.29 0.56 -50.66
CA GLY A 213 -10.88 0.27 -52.04
C GLY A 213 -10.58 -1.21 -52.34
N LYS A 214 -10.71 -2.12 -51.37
CA LYS A 214 -10.56 -3.57 -51.59
C LYS A 214 -11.88 -4.30 -51.38
N ALA A 215 -12.26 -5.11 -52.37
CA ALA A 215 -13.34 -6.09 -52.23
C ALA A 215 -12.74 -7.44 -51.83
N LEU A 216 -13.26 -8.04 -50.76
CA LEU A 216 -12.92 -9.40 -50.33
C LEU A 216 -14.10 -10.32 -50.64
N ALA A 217 -13.90 -11.64 -50.53
CA ALA A 217 -14.98 -12.62 -50.74
C ALA A 217 -16.19 -12.35 -49.82
N GLY A 218 -15.96 -11.93 -48.58
CA GLY A 218 -16.98 -11.54 -47.61
C GLY A 218 -17.60 -10.16 -47.83
N GLY A 219 -17.35 -9.53 -48.99
CA GLY A 219 -17.86 -8.22 -49.38
C GLY A 219 -16.94 -7.04 -49.03
N THR A 220 -17.56 -5.90 -48.72
CA THR A 220 -16.89 -4.65 -48.34
C THR A 220 -17.36 -4.15 -46.98
N PHE A 221 -16.68 -3.14 -46.44
CA PHE A 221 -17.10 -2.46 -45.20
C PHE A 221 -18.56 -1.99 -45.29
N ASP A 222 -18.92 -1.26 -46.35
CA ASP A 222 -20.27 -0.72 -46.53
C ASP A 222 -21.32 -1.79 -46.81
N SER A 223 -20.96 -2.87 -47.52
CA SER A 223 -21.87 -4.00 -47.75
C SER A 223 -22.25 -4.68 -46.44
N ASN A 224 -21.27 -4.87 -45.54
CA ASN A 224 -21.53 -5.46 -44.22
C ASN A 224 -22.37 -4.54 -43.32
N LEU A 225 -22.13 -3.23 -43.34
CA LEU A 225 -22.99 -2.27 -42.63
C LEU A 225 -24.42 -2.25 -43.20
N SER A 226 -24.56 -2.28 -44.53
CA SER A 226 -25.87 -2.35 -45.20
C SER A 226 -26.61 -3.63 -44.83
N PHE A 227 -25.90 -4.76 -44.73
CA PHE A 227 -26.47 -6.02 -44.28
C PHE A 227 -26.96 -5.95 -42.84
N VAL A 228 -26.17 -5.40 -41.91
CA VAL A 228 -26.59 -5.23 -40.51
C VAL A 228 -27.85 -4.35 -40.45
N GLN A 229 -27.89 -3.25 -41.19
CA GLN A 229 -29.08 -2.41 -41.27
C GLN A 229 -30.30 -3.19 -41.78
N ALA A 230 -30.19 -3.86 -42.93
CA ALA A 230 -31.27 -4.65 -43.52
C ALA A 230 -31.74 -5.78 -42.60
N LEU A 231 -30.81 -6.45 -41.90
CA LEU A 231 -31.10 -7.50 -40.94
C LEU A 231 -31.90 -6.96 -39.75
N THR A 232 -31.50 -5.82 -39.17
CA THR A 232 -32.24 -5.20 -38.06
C THR A 232 -33.66 -4.76 -38.45
N GLU A 233 -33.87 -4.33 -39.70
CA GLU A 233 -35.20 -4.03 -40.23
C GLU A 233 -36.04 -5.29 -40.43
N ALA A 234 -35.44 -6.35 -40.99
CA ALA A 234 -36.10 -7.63 -41.19
C ALA A 234 -36.54 -8.27 -39.86
N LEU A 235 -35.69 -8.19 -38.82
CA LEU A 235 -36.00 -8.68 -37.48
C LEU A 235 -37.19 -7.97 -36.84
N LYS A 236 -37.40 -6.68 -37.12
CA LYS A 236 -38.59 -5.95 -36.65
C LYS A 236 -39.87 -6.50 -37.28
N ALA A 237 -39.81 -6.90 -38.55
CA ALA A 237 -40.95 -7.42 -39.29
C ALA A 237 -41.31 -8.88 -38.93
N VAL A 238 -40.38 -9.67 -38.39
CA VAL A 238 -40.62 -11.08 -37.99
C VAL A 238 -40.79 -11.19 -36.47
N PRO A 239 -42.02 -11.36 -35.93
CA PRO A 239 -42.31 -11.22 -34.50
C PRO A 239 -41.58 -12.19 -33.56
N THR A 240 -41.19 -13.36 -34.06
CA THR A 240 -40.55 -14.44 -33.28
C THR A 240 -39.08 -14.66 -33.62
N ALA A 241 -38.44 -13.67 -34.26
CA ALA A 241 -37.01 -13.65 -34.51
C ALA A 241 -36.32 -12.59 -33.62
N VAL A 242 -35.12 -12.92 -33.12
CA VAL A 242 -34.30 -12.03 -32.28
C VAL A 242 -32.83 -12.11 -32.63
N LEU A 243 -32.13 -10.98 -32.56
CA LEU A 243 -30.68 -10.86 -32.69
C LEU A 243 -30.04 -10.35 -31.40
N LEU A 244 -28.98 -11.02 -30.95
CA LEU A 244 -28.06 -10.52 -29.95
C LEU A 244 -26.70 -10.30 -30.59
N ALA A 245 -26.15 -9.09 -30.48
CA ALA A 245 -24.83 -8.78 -31.01
C ALA A 245 -23.94 -8.22 -29.90
N SER A 246 -22.72 -8.76 -29.75
CA SER A 246 -21.73 -8.20 -28.83
C SER A 246 -20.91 -7.11 -29.52
N LEU A 247 -20.77 -5.97 -28.85
CA LEU A 247 -19.95 -4.86 -29.30
C LEU A 247 -18.88 -4.51 -28.24
N PRO A 248 -17.71 -3.97 -28.65
CA PRO A 248 -16.75 -3.37 -27.75
C PRO A 248 -17.37 -2.27 -26.87
N GLU A 249 -16.91 -2.18 -25.63
CA GLU A 249 -17.34 -1.17 -24.66
C GLU A 249 -16.70 0.19 -24.95
N SER A 250 -15.47 0.19 -25.45
CA SER A 250 -14.69 1.42 -25.65
C SER A 250 -13.96 1.46 -27.00
N GLU A 251 -13.61 2.68 -27.42
CA GLU A 251 -12.76 2.91 -28.59
C GLU A 251 -11.37 2.26 -28.48
N LYS A 252 -10.87 2.04 -27.25
CA LYS A 252 -9.63 1.31 -26.99
C LYS A 252 -9.78 -0.18 -27.35
N GLU A 253 -10.88 -0.81 -26.94
CA GLU A 253 -11.18 -2.23 -27.23
C GLU A 253 -11.45 -2.46 -28.72
N ALA A 254 -11.99 -1.47 -29.43
CA ALA A 254 -12.16 -1.53 -30.88
C ALA A 254 -10.83 -1.71 -31.65
N GLY A 255 -9.70 -1.30 -31.05
CA GLY A 255 -8.34 -1.64 -31.45
C GLY A 255 -7.75 -0.82 -32.62
N SER A 256 -8.57 -0.30 -33.53
CA SER A 256 -8.11 0.52 -34.66
C SER A 256 -9.09 1.65 -34.99
N ARG A 257 -8.64 2.66 -35.76
CA ARG A 257 -9.52 3.73 -36.26
C ARG A 257 -10.72 3.18 -37.03
N ARG A 258 -10.53 2.11 -37.83
CA ARG A 258 -11.64 1.41 -38.50
C ARG A 258 -12.54 0.68 -37.51
N GLY A 259 -11.98 0.06 -36.48
CA GLY A 259 -12.75 -0.51 -35.39
C GLY A 259 -13.65 0.52 -34.72
N GLN A 260 -13.14 1.74 -34.49
CA GLN A 260 -13.92 2.85 -33.92
C GLN A 260 -15.06 3.29 -34.87
N MET A 261 -14.78 3.42 -36.17
CA MET A 261 -15.80 3.73 -37.17
C MET A 261 -16.88 2.63 -37.25
N ALA A 262 -16.47 1.35 -37.25
CA ALA A 262 -17.39 0.22 -37.23
C ALA A 262 -18.25 0.23 -35.95
N LEU A 263 -17.64 0.45 -34.79
CA LEU A 263 -18.34 0.55 -33.51
C LEU A 263 -19.39 1.67 -33.52
N GLN A 264 -19.03 2.86 -34.02
CA GLN A 264 -19.96 4.00 -34.13
C GLN A 264 -21.13 3.69 -35.07
N ALA A 265 -20.85 3.14 -36.26
CA ALA A 265 -21.88 2.78 -37.23
C ALA A 265 -22.82 1.69 -36.71
N LEU A 266 -22.27 0.60 -36.16
CA LEU A 266 -23.07 -0.50 -35.59
C LEU A 266 -23.90 -0.03 -34.39
N SER A 267 -23.32 0.78 -33.50
CA SER A 267 -24.07 1.35 -32.37
C SER A 267 -25.23 2.23 -32.85
N HIS A 268 -25.09 2.95 -33.97
CA HIS A 268 -26.19 3.72 -34.55
C HIS A 268 -27.33 2.83 -35.06
N TYR A 269 -27.01 1.74 -35.76
CA TYR A 269 -28.03 0.81 -36.28
C TYR A 269 -28.74 0.04 -35.17
N PHE A 270 -28.02 -0.37 -34.13
CA PHE A 270 -28.59 -1.06 -32.97
C PHE A 270 -29.32 -0.10 -32.00
N GLY A 271 -28.86 1.14 -31.86
CA GLY A 271 -29.30 2.14 -30.87
C GLY A 271 -30.74 2.66 -30.99
N ARG A 272 -31.56 2.11 -31.90
CA ARG A 272 -33.02 2.34 -31.95
C ARG A 272 -33.82 1.31 -31.13
N VAL A 273 -33.18 0.28 -30.58
CA VAL A 273 -33.81 -0.79 -29.79
C VAL A 273 -32.87 -1.12 -28.62
N GLN A 274 -32.91 -0.34 -27.55
CA GLN A 274 -32.08 -0.56 -26.36
C GLN A 274 -32.94 -1.12 -25.22
N ALA A 275 -32.75 -2.39 -24.88
CA ALA A 275 -33.18 -2.92 -23.59
C ALA A 275 -32.31 -2.30 -22.49
N LEU A 276 -32.96 -1.87 -21.40
CA LEU A 276 -32.36 -1.17 -20.26
C LEU A 276 -31.14 -1.91 -19.69
N TRP A 277 -29.97 -1.25 -19.73
CA TRP A 277 -28.73 -1.74 -19.14
C TRP A 277 -28.59 -1.24 -17.70
N LYS A 278 -28.46 -2.17 -16.74
CA LYS A 278 -28.05 -1.85 -15.37
C LYS A 278 -26.67 -2.45 -15.07
N PRO A 279 -25.78 -1.69 -14.43
CA PRO A 279 -24.60 -2.22 -13.76
C PRO A 279 -24.91 -3.42 -12.86
N VAL A 280 -24.03 -4.42 -12.84
CA VAL A 280 -24.12 -5.53 -11.87
C VAL A 280 -23.90 -4.93 -10.48
N ALA A 281 -24.87 -5.12 -9.57
CA ALA A 281 -24.74 -4.61 -8.21
C ALA A 281 -23.66 -5.39 -7.45
N ALA A 282 -23.03 -4.79 -6.43
CA ALA A 282 -21.97 -5.44 -5.65
C ALA A 282 -22.46 -6.76 -5.02
N GLU A 283 -23.74 -6.80 -4.63
CA GLU A 283 -24.40 -7.98 -4.06
C GLU A 283 -24.50 -9.13 -5.08
N GLU A 284 -24.73 -8.81 -6.36
CA GLU A 284 -24.79 -9.81 -7.43
C GLU A 284 -23.40 -10.38 -7.76
N ALA A 285 -22.35 -9.56 -7.60
CA ALA A 285 -20.97 -10.01 -7.79
C ALA A 285 -20.59 -11.11 -6.79
N PHE A 286 -21.08 -11.03 -5.54
CA PHE A 286 -20.86 -12.08 -4.53
C PHE A 286 -21.40 -13.43 -5.01
N GLU A 287 -22.63 -13.44 -5.53
CA GLU A 287 -23.29 -14.65 -6.00
C GLU A 287 -22.59 -15.25 -7.23
N ILE A 288 -22.10 -14.41 -8.13
CA ILE A 288 -21.31 -14.86 -9.30
C ILE A 288 -20.06 -15.60 -8.83
N VAL A 289 -19.29 -15.00 -7.91
CA VAL A 289 -18.04 -15.60 -7.42
C VAL A 289 -18.31 -16.86 -6.60
N ARG A 290 -19.34 -16.84 -5.74
CA ARG A 290 -19.74 -18.01 -4.94
C ARG A 290 -20.07 -19.21 -5.82
N ARG A 291 -20.97 -19.05 -6.81
CA ARG A 291 -21.37 -20.16 -7.70
C ARG A 291 -20.24 -20.67 -8.59
N ARG A 292 -19.33 -19.76 -8.99
CA ARG A 292 -18.19 -20.11 -9.84
C ARG A 292 -17.07 -20.83 -9.11
N LEU A 293 -16.86 -20.54 -7.83
CA LEU A 293 -15.72 -21.08 -7.07
C LEU A 293 -16.11 -22.18 -6.09
N PHE A 294 -17.36 -22.22 -5.62
CA PHE A 294 -17.85 -23.17 -4.62
C PHE A 294 -19.00 -24.02 -5.12
N ARG A 295 -19.06 -25.26 -4.63
CA ARG A 295 -20.23 -26.14 -4.74
C ARG A 295 -21.39 -25.55 -3.92
N PRO A 296 -22.65 -25.94 -4.22
CA PRO A 296 -23.78 -25.59 -3.37
C PRO A 296 -23.53 -25.98 -1.91
N ILE A 297 -23.74 -25.02 -1.00
CA ILE A 297 -23.58 -25.22 0.44
C ILE A 297 -24.78 -26.03 0.94
N SER A 298 -24.52 -27.16 1.61
CA SER A 298 -25.56 -28.08 2.07
C SER A 298 -26.10 -27.74 3.47
N ASP A 299 -25.27 -27.18 4.36
CA ASP A 299 -25.63 -26.85 5.74
C ASP A 299 -25.89 -25.35 5.91
N GLU A 300 -27.01 -24.86 5.38
CA GLU A 300 -27.42 -23.45 5.49
C GLU A 300 -27.62 -23.01 6.95
N GLY A 301 -27.98 -23.95 7.84
CA GLY A 301 -28.15 -23.70 9.27
C GLY A 301 -26.84 -23.29 9.93
N ALA A 302 -25.76 -24.05 9.70
CA ALA A 302 -24.43 -23.72 10.20
C ALA A 302 -23.89 -22.43 9.58
N THR A 303 -24.08 -22.19 8.27
CA THR A 303 -23.73 -20.92 7.63
C THR A 303 -24.41 -19.74 8.33
N ARG A 304 -25.72 -19.84 8.59
CA ARG A 304 -26.46 -18.78 9.29
C ARG A 304 -25.93 -18.54 10.71
N GLN A 305 -25.53 -19.60 11.42
CA GLN A 305 -24.93 -19.47 12.75
C GLN A 305 -23.58 -18.72 12.70
N VAL A 306 -22.73 -19.02 11.72
CA VAL A 306 -21.45 -18.32 11.53
C VAL A 306 -21.68 -16.84 11.20
N CYS A 307 -22.51 -16.52 10.20
CA CYS A 307 -22.81 -15.12 9.85
C CYS A 307 -23.45 -14.37 11.03
N ARG A 308 -24.28 -15.05 11.84
CA ARG A 308 -24.88 -14.45 13.03
C ARG A 308 -23.83 -14.15 14.09
N ALA A 309 -22.86 -15.05 14.30
CA ALA A 309 -21.77 -14.82 15.25
C ALA A 309 -20.91 -13.62 14.85
N PHE A 310 -20.65 -13.40 13.55
CA PHE A 310 -20.00 -12.18 13.06
C PHE A 310 -20.85 -10.93 13.32
N ALA A 311 -22.12 -10.94 12.93
CA ALA A 311 -23.02 -9.80 13.17
C ALA A 311 -23.14 -9.45 14.67
N ASP A 312 -23.29 -10.45 15.55
CA ASP A 312 -23.32 -10.26 17.00
C ASP A 312 -21.99 -9.69 17.51
N THR A 313 -20.84 -10.19 16.99
CA THR A 313 -19.52 -9.65 17.35
C THR A 313 -19.38 -8.18 16.96
N PHE A 314 -19.90 -7.78 15.79
CA PHE A 314 -19.83 -6.40 15.34
C PHE A 314 -20.70 -5.47 16.19
N LEU A 315 -21.89 -5.94 16.60
CA LEU A 315 -22.78 -5.19 17.50
C LEU A 315 -22.20 -4.98 18.91
N LEU A 316 -21.26 -5.82 19.34
CA LEU A 316 -20.57 -5.64 20.63
C LEU A 316 -19.56 -4.49 20.62
N TRP A 317 -19.08 -4.06 19.45
CA TRP A 317 -18.01 -3.07 19.30
C TRP A 317 -18.38 -1.92 18.35
N PRO A 318 -19.46 -1.16 18.62
CA PRO A 318 -19.99 -0.15 17.70
C PRO A 318 -19.05 1.04 17.48
N ASP A 319 -18.21 1.37 18.45
CA ASP A 319 -17.27 2.50 18.38
C ASP A 319 -15.98 2.17 17.61
N GLU A 320 -15.64 0.88 17.49
CA GLU A 320 -14.41 0.41 16.84
C GLU A 320 -14.65 0.01 15.38
N LEU A 321 -15.89 -0.22 14.97
CA LEU A 321 -16.24 -0.77 13.65
C LEU A 321 -17.07 0.21 12.81
N PRO A 322 -17.11 0.06 11.47
CA PRO A 322 -17.87 0.96 10.62
C PRO A 322 -19.37 0.93 10.94
N ARG A 323 -20.04 2.09 10.90
CA ARG A 323 -21.48 2.22 11.22
C ARG A 323 -22.38 1.26 10.44
N ALA A 324 -22.04 0.98 9.18
CA ALA A 324 -22.81 0.05 8.34
C ALA A 324 -22.92 -1.36 8.95
N THR A 325 -21.95 -1.79 9.77
CA THR A 325 -21.96 -3.10 10.45
C THR A 325 -23.03 -3.21 11.54
N GLN A 326 -23.53 -2.06 12.01
CA GLN A 326 -24.53 -1.96 13.07
C GLN A 326 -25.97 -2.05 12.54
N GLU A 327 -26.13 -2.06 11.22
CA GLU A 327 -27.43 -2.11 10.56
C GLU A 327 -27.87 -3.55 10.30
N SER A 328 -29.17 -3.84 10.42
CA SER A 328 -29.69 -5.20 10.23
C SER A 328 -29.39 -5.78 8.84
N ARG A 329 -29.33 -4.94 7.80
CA ARG A 329 -28.98 -5.35 6.43
C ARG A 329 -27.57 -5.92 6.30
N TYR A 330 -26.66 -5.62 7.23
CA TYR A 330 -25.29 -6.15 7.17
C TYR A 330 -25.24 -7.66 7.41
N PHE A 331 -26.17 -8.19 8.21
CA PHE A 331 -26.32 -9.63 8.37
C PHE A 331 -26.73 -10.32 7.06
N ASP A 332 -27.67 -9.74 6.32
CA ASP A 332 -28.07 -10.26 5.01
C ASP A 332 -26.90 -10.21 4.01
N ARG A 333 -26.08 -9.16 4.09
CA ARG A 333 -24.86 -9.02 3.30
C ARG A 333 -23.82 -10.09 3.63
N LEU A 334 -23.64 -10.43 4.91
CA LEU A 334 -22.77 -11.53 5.34
C LEU A 334 -23.28 -12.88 4.81
N LEU A 335 -24.59 -13.13 4.84
CA LEU A 335 -25.19 -14.34 4.29
C LEU A 335 -24.97 -14.47 2.77
N ALA A 336 -25.17 -13.38 2.03
CA ALA A 336 -24.99 -13.37 0.58
C ALA A 336 -23.52 -13.57 0.15
N ALA A 337 -22.58 -13.01 0.91
CA ALA A 337 -21.15 -13.07 0.60
C ALA A 337 -20.46 -14.37 1.05
N TYR A 338 -21.05 -15.12 1.99
CA TYR A 338 -20.46 -16.33 2.56
C TYR A 338 -20.06 -17.35 1.48
N PRO A 339 -18.83 -17.93 1.53
CA PRO A 339 -17.86 -17.95 2.64
C PRO A 339 -16.87 -16.77 2.70
N ILE A 340 -17.05 -15.75 1.86
CA ILE A 340 -16.12 -14.63 1.73
C ILE A 340 -16.67 -13.42 2.49
N HIS A 341 -15.81 -12.73 3.23
CA HIS A 341 -16.22 -11.54 3.98
C HIS A 341 -16.48 -10.35 3.02
N PRO A 342 -17.57 -9.57 3.20
CA PRO A 342 -17.89 -8.45 2.32
C PRO A 342 -16.74 -7.46 2.13
N GLU A 343 -15.98 -7.16 3.18
CA GLU A 343 -14.84 -6.24 3.11
C GLU A 343 -13.76 -6.68 2.09
N LEU A 344 -13.55 -7.98 1.88
CA LEU A 344 -12.58 -8.46 0.86
C LEU A 344 -13.06 -8.11 -0.54
N PHE A 345 -14.35 -8.32 -0.82
CA PHE A 345 -14.90 -7.98 -2.12
C PHE A 345 -14.95 -6.48 -2.36
N ASP A 346 -15.32 -5.69 -1.35
CA ASP A 346 -15.37 -4.23 -1.45
C ASP A 346 -14.01 -3.71 -1.92
N ARG A 347 -12.91 -4.18 -1.30
CA ARG A 347 -11.56 -3.80 -1.74
C ARG A 347 -11.27 -4.21 -3.18
N LEU A 348 -11.64 -5.42 -3.59
CA LEU A 348 -11.37 -5.91 -4.95
C LEU A 348 -12.18 -5.19 -6.03
N TYR A 349 -13.45 -4.88 -5.77
CA TYR A 349 -14.35 -4.24 -6.75
C TYR A 349 -14.34 -2.71 -6.71
N GLU A 350 -14.08 -2.08 -5.56
CA GLU A 350 -14.00 -0.63 -5.46
C GLU A 350 -12.58 -0.14 -5.78
N ASP A 351 -11.56 -0.77 -5.21
CA ASP A 351 -10.19 -0.26 -5.30
C ASP A 351 -9.40 -0.91 -6.44
N TRP A 352 -9.30 -2.24 -6.48
CA TRP A 352 -8.47 -2.94 -7.49
C TRP A 352 -9.06 -2.84 -8.91
N SER A 353 -10.37 -2.76 -9.02
CA SER A 353 -11.09 -2.59 -10.29
C SER A 353 -10.83 -1.25 -10.98
N SER A 354 -10.19 -0.31 -10.28
CA SER A 354 -9.76 0.98 -10.81
C SER A 354 -8.42 0.90 -11.56
N LEU A 355 -7.66 -0.18 -11.42
CA LEU A 355 -6.38 -0.39 -12.11
C LEU A 355 -6.59 -0.72 -13.59
N GLU A 356 -5.86 -0.05 -14.48
CA GLU A 356 -6.08 -0.14 -15.94
C GLU A 356 -6.01 -1.56 -16.52
N ASN A 357 -5.12 -2.40 -15.99
CA ASN A 357 -4.89 -3.77 -16.47
C ASN A 357 -5.69 -4.82 -15.69
N PHE A 358 -6.44 -4.42 -14.65
CA PHE A 358 -7.19 -5.35 -13.81
C PHE A 358 -8.57 -5.64 -14.41
N GLN A 359 -8.72 -6.82 -15.01
CA GLN A 359 -10.00 -7.27 -15.56
C GLN A 359 -11.00 -7.49 -14.42
N ARG A 360 -11.90 -6.54 -14.15
CA ARG A 360 -12.74 -6.52 -12.93
C ARG A 360 -13.34 -7.87 -12.51
N THR A 361 -14.07 -8.57 -13.37
CA THR A 361 -14.71 -9.85 -12.98
C THR A 361 -13.75 -11.04 -13.11
N ARG A 362 -13.02 -11.14 -14.21
CA ARG A 362 -12.13 -12.28 -14.49
C ARG A 362 -10.87 -12.29 -13.62
N GLY A 363 -10.30 -11.11 -13.36
CA GLY A 363 -9.20 -10.88 -12.44
C GLY A 363 -9.57 -11.24 -11.01
N VAL A 364 -10.76 -10.82 -10.53
CA VAL A 364 -11.27 -11.23 -9.22
C VAL A 364 -11.46 -12.74 -9.13
N LEU A 365 -12.12 -13.37 -10.10
CA LEU A 365 -12.31 -14.83 -10.10
C LEU A 365 -10.97 -15.58 -10.09
N LYS A 366 -10.00 -15.13 -10.90
CA LYS A 366 -8.66 -15.71 -10.97
C LYS A 366 -7.91 -15.58 -9.65
N LEU A 367 -7.90 -14.39 -9.08
CA LEU A 367 -7.26 -14.11 -7.79
C LEU A 367 -7.90 -14.92 -6.66
N MET A 368 -9.23 -14.92 -6.58
CA MET A 368 -9.96 -15.64 -5.56
C MET A 368 -9.79 -17.16 -5.69
N ALA A 369 -9.77 -17.71 -6.91
CA ALA A 369 -9.49 -19.13 -7.13
C ALA A 369 -8.11 -19.52 -6.58
N ARG A 370 -7.06 -18.72 -6.85
CA ARG A 370 -5.71 -18.91 -6.31
C ARG A 370 -5.68 -18.87 -4.79
N LEU A 371 -6.28 -17.83 -4.22
CA LEU A 371 -6.35 -17.62 -2.79
C LEU A 371 -7.08 -18.77 -2.09
N ILE A 372 -8.25 -19.17 -2.60
CA ILE A 372 -9.05 -20.26 -2.04
C ILE A 372 -8.30 -21.59 -2.13
N HIS A 373 -7.69 -21.88 -3.29
CA HIS A 373 -6.84 -23.07 -3.46
C HIS A 373 -5.75 -23.12 -2.39
N ARG A 374 -5.03 -22.00 -2.21
CA ARG A 374 -3.94 -21.92 -1.25
C ARG A 374 -4.40 -22.08 0.20
N LEU A 375 -5.45 -21.35 0.60
CA LEU A 375 -6.04 -21.47 1.94
C LEU A 375 -6.61 -22.87 2.21
N TRP A 376 -7.16 -23.52 1.18
CA TRP A 376 -7.65 -24.89 1.30
C TRP A 376 -6.52 -25.88 1.58
N LYS A 377 -5.42 -25.77 0.82
CA LYS A 377 -4.23 -26.63 0.95
C LYS A 377 -3.56 -26.48 2.33
N ASP A 378 -3.53 -25.25 2.84
CA ASP A 378 -2.88 -24.93 4.12
C ASP A 378 -3.71 -25.28 5.35
N GLY A 379 -4.92 -25.81 5.18
CA GLY A 379 -5.71 -26.23 6.33
C GLY A 379 -6.38 -25.06 7.05
N ASN A 380 -6.66 -23.93 6.38
CA ASN A 380 -7.17 -22.73 7.05
C ASN A 380 -8.48 -22.99 7.82
N ASN A 381 -8.50 -22.68 9.12
CA ASN A 381 -9.64 -22.94 10.00
C ASN A 381 -10.41 -21.66 10.37
N ASP A 382 -10.29 -20.61 9.56
CA ASP A 382 -11.06 -19.40 9.78
C ASP A 382 -12.55 -19.63 9.50
N LEU A 383 -13.42 -18.85 10.12
CA LEU A 383 -14.87 -18.96 9.92
C LEU A 383 -15.34 -18.38 8.57
N MET A 384 -14.61 -17.38 8.06
CA MET A 384 -14.82 -16.75 6.76
C MET A 384 -13.47 -16.31 6.18
N ILE A 385 -13.40 -16.17 4.85
CA ILE A 385 -12.22 -15.64 4.16
C ILE A 385 -12.25 -14.11 4.24
N THR A 386 -11.33 -13.52 4.99
CA THR A 386 -11.24 -12.07 5.21
C THR A 386 -10.05 -11.44 4.47
N PRO A 387 -9.97 -10.09 4.37
CA PRO A 387 -8.73 -9.42 3.95
C PRO A 387 -7.47 -9.88 4.71
N GLY A 388 -7.58 -10.12 6.01
CA GLY A 388 -6.46 -10.64 6.81
C GLY A 388 -6.04 -12.07 6.46
N SER A 389 -6.87 -12.80 5.71
CA SER A 389 -6.62 -14.19 5.31
C SER A 389 -5.72 -14.31 4.08
N LEU A 390 -5.38 -13.22 3.38
CA LEU A 390 -4.62 -13.28 2.13
C LEU A 390 -3.27 -14.03 2.31
N PRO A 391 -3.00 -15.11 1.57
CA PRO A 391 -1.77 -15.87 1.74
C PRO A 391 -0.62 -15.25 0.94
N LEU A 392 -0.18 -14.04 1.32
CA LEU A 392 0.87 -13.30 0.59
C LEU A 392 2.28 -13.91 0.77
N TYR A 393 2.44 -14.85 1.71
CA TYR A 393 3.60 -15.71 1.82
C TYR A 393 3.74 -16.71 0.66
N ASP A 394 2.65 -17.00 -0.05
CA ASP A 394 2.65 -17.89 -1.22
C ASP A 394 3.09 -17.10 -2.48
N PRO A 395 4.18 -17.50 -3.15
CA PRO A 395 4.72 -16.75 -4.29
C PRO A 395 3.72 -16.61 -5.45
N ASP A 396 2.92 -17.63 -5.74
CA ASP A 396 1.97 -17.59 -6.86
C ASP A 396 0.82 -16.62 -6.61
N THR A 397 0.35 -16.56 -5.36
CA THR A 397 -0.65 -15.58 -4.92
C THR A 397 -0.08 -14.16 -4.90
N ARG A 398 1.14 -14.01 -4.36
CA ARG A 398 1.85 -12.73 -4.32
C ARG A 398 2.08 -12.16 -5.71
N ASN A 399 2.63 -12.97 -6.61
CA ASN A 399 2.94 -12.56 -7.99
C ASN A 399 1.67 -12.16 -8.75
N GLU A 400 0.54 -12.83 -8.51
CA GLU A 400 -0.74 -12.46 -9.12
C GLU A 400 -1.21 -11.06 -8.72
N LEU A 401 -1.07 -10.69 -7.44
CA LEU A 401 -1.44 -9.37 -6.95
C LEU A 401 -0.47 -8.29 -7.44
N VAL A 402 0.84 -8.55 -7.33
CA VAL A 402 1.89 -7.59 -7.72
C VAL A 402 1.88 -7.32 -9.23
N TYR A 403 1.46 -8.28 -10.05
CA TYR A 403 1.38 -8.12 -11.52
C TYR A 403 0.57 -6.89 -11.96
N TYR A 404 -0.45 -6.51 -11.18
CA TYR A 404 -1.31 -5.35 -11.49
C TYR A 404 -0.81 -4.03 -10.90
N LEU A 405 0.22 -4.07 -10.06
CA LEU A 405 0.73 -2.92 -9.33
C LEU A 405 2.01 -2.34 -9.99
N PRO A 406 2.37 -1.08 -9.71
CA PRO A 406 3.66 -0.52 -10.11
C PRO A 406 4.85 -1.32 -9.57
N GLN A 407 6.05 -1.18 -10.15
CA GLN A 407 7.24 -1.86 -9.64
C GLN A 407 7.60 -1.43 -8.19
N GLY A 408 8.21 -2.33 -7.42
CA GLY A 408 8.74 -2.05 -6.08
C GLY A 408 7.95 -2.61 -4.90
N TRP A 409 6.94 -3.45 -5.13
CA TRP A 409 6.15 -4.07 -4.04
C TRP A 409 6.79 -5.31 -3.42
N ASP A 410 7.70 -6.00 -4.10
CA ASP A 410 8.35 -7.20 -3.53
C ASP A 410 9.06 -6.93 -2.19
N PRO A 411 9.87 -5.86 -2.02
CA PRO A 411 10.49 -5.54 -0.74
C PRO A 411 9.47 -5.24 0.38
N VAL A 412 8.34 -4.61 0.03
CA VAL A 412 7.26 -4.32 0.98
C VAL A 412 6.67 -5.63 1.50
N LEU A 413 6.32 -6.54 0.59
CA LEU A 413 5.70 -7.81 0.94
C LEU A 413 6.65 -8.74 1.69
N GLU A 414 7.92 -8.80 1.29
CA GLU A 414 8.91 -9.67 1.90
C GLU A 414 9.36 -9.17 3.28
N ARG A 415 9.63 -7.87 3.45
CA ARG A 415 10.15 -7.32 4.71
C ARG A 415 9.04 -7.01 5.72
N ASP A 416 7.94 -6.42 5.27
CA ASP A 416 6.98 -5.78 6.17
C ASP A 416 5.64 -6.50 6.29
N VAL A 417 5.24 -7.32 5.30
CA VAL A 417 3.90 -7.93 5.29
C VAL A 417 3.93 -9.41 5.65
N ASP A 418 4.58 -10.25 4.84
CA ASP A 418 4.32 -11.69 4.87
C ASP A 418 5.52 -12.58 4.46
N GLY A 419 6.73 -12.03 4.34
CA GLY A 419 7.93 -12.85 4.15
C GLY A 419 8.28 -13.71 5.37
N GLU A 420 9.07 -14.76 5.17
CA GLU A 420 9.43 -15.74 6.22
C GLU A 420 10.11 -15.10 7.45
N ARG A 421 10.90 -14.03 7.23
CA ARG A 421 11.57 -13.25 8.27
C ARG A 421 11.05 -11.81 8.37
N SER A 422 9.79 -11.61 7.99
CA SER A 422 9.14 -10.29 8.03
C SER A 422 9.03 -9.74 9.45
N GLU A 423 8.94 -8.41 9.57
CA GLU A 423 8.75 -7.73 10.85
C GLU A 423 7.42 -8.10 11.53
N THR A 424 6.38 -8.43 10.76
CA THR A 424 5.10 -8.96 11.27
C THR A 424 5.32 -10.30 11.99
N ALA A 425 6.05 -11.23 11.37
CA ALA A 425 6.40 -12.50 11.99
C ALA A 425 7.30 -12.31 13.21
N ALA A 426 8.26 -11.38 13.15
CA ALA A 426 9.14 -11.08 14.28
C ALA A 426 8.39 -10.51 15.50
N LEU A 427 7.37 -9.67 15.29
CA LEU A 427 6.50 -9.17 16.36
C LEU A 427 5.63 -10.28 16.96
N GLU A 428 5.03 -11.12 16.13
CA GLU A 428 4.20 -12.26 16.56
C GLU A 428 5.01 -13.30 17.35
N ASN A 429 6.25 -13.58 16.95
CA ASN A 429 7.14 -14.48 17.68
C ASN A 429 7.57 -13.91 19.05
N LYS A 430 7.53 -12.58 19.22
CA LYS A 430 7.87 -11.90 20.47
C LYS A 430 6.69 -11.83 21.44
N ASP A 431 5.47 -11.65 20.95
CA ASP A 431 4.24 -11.64 21.76
C ASP A 431 3.32 -12.82 21.39
N PRO A 432 3.29 -13.89 22.21
CA PRO A 432 2.47 -15.06 21.95
C PRO A 432 0.97 -14.77 21.77
N ARG A 433 0.44 -13.69 22.38
CA ARG A 433 -0.97 -13.30 22.23
C ARG A 433 -1.26 -12.84 20.81
N LEU A 434 -0.34 -12.08 20.21
CA LEU A 434 -0.42 -11.67 18.80
C LEU A 434 -0.19 -12.86 17.86
N GLY A 435 0.79 -13.71 18.19
CA GLY A 435 1.13 -14.89 17.40
C GLY A 435 0.02 -15.94 17.33
N ALA A 436 -0.74 -16.14 18.41
CA ALA A 436 -1.82 -17.14 18.48
C ALA A 436 -2.90 -16.96 17.41
N VAL A 437 -3.12 -15.73 16.94
CA VAL A 437 -4.11 -15.40 15.89
C VAL A 437 -3.47 -14.74 14.67
N GLN A 438 -2.14 -14.69 14.60
CA GLN A 438 -1.40 -14.02 13.53
C GLN A 438 -1.85 -12.55 13.33
N ALA A 439 -2.00 -11.81 14.44
CA ALA A 439 -2.62 -10.49 14.45
C ALA A 439 -1.87 -9.49 13.55
N CYS A 440 -0.54 -9.48 13.58
CA CYS A 440 0.28 -8.56 12.80
C CYS A 440 0.16 -8.84 11.29
N ARG A 441 0.26 -10.10 10.88
CA ARG A 441 0.12 -10.47 9.46
C ARG A 441 -1.28 -10.18 8.94
N ARG A 442 -2.33 -10.49 9.71
CA ARG A 442 -3.72 -10.16 9.34
C ARG A 442 -3.91 -8.65 9.13
N VAL A 443 -3.42 -7.84 10.05
CA VAL A 443 -3.46 -6.37 9.92
C VAL A 443 -2.68 -5.90 8.69
N ALA A 444 -1.44 -6.36 8.52
CA ALA A 444 -0.61 -5.95 7.38
C ALA A 444 -1.22 -6.35 6.02
N ARG A 445 -1.74 -7.57 5.89
CA ARG A 445 -2.46 -8.04 4.68
C ARG A 445 -3.68 -7.18 4.36
N THR A 446 -4.44 -6.80 5.38
CA THR A 446 -5.65 -5.97 5.23
C THR A 446 -5.29 -4.57 4.77
N VAL A 447 -4.27 -3.96 5.37
CA VAL A 447 -3.76 -2.64 4.96
C VAL A 447 -3.19 -2.71 3.54
N PHE A 448 -2.41 -3.75 3.21
CA PHE A 448 -1.87 -3.94 1.87
C PHE A 448 -2.99 -4.00 0.82
N LEU A 449 -3.98 -4.89 1.02
CA LEU A 449 -5.09 -5.05 0.08
C LEU A 449 -5.84 -3.74 -0.16
N GLY A 450 -6.09 -2.96 0.90
CA GLY A 450 -6.85 -1.71 0.80
C GLY A 450 -6.04 -0.46 0.46
N SER A 451 -4.72 -0.54 0.35
CA SER A 451 -3.88 0.63 0.07
C SER A 451 -2.89 0.49 -1.09
N ALA A 452 -2.62 -0.72 -1.55
CA ALA A 452 -1.79 -0.96 -2.73
C ALA A 452 -2.38 -0.41 -4.06
N PRO A 453 -3.69 -0.54 -4.36
CA PRO A 453 -4.25 -0.16 -5.66
C PRO A 453 -4.43 1.36 -5.88
N VAL A 454 -3.72 2.21 -5.15
CA VAL A 454 -3.93 3.67 -5.21
C VAL A 454 -3.32 4.28 -6.48
N THR A 455 -4.18 4.85 -7.32
CA THR A 455 -3.82 5.68 -8.47
C THR A 455 -3.45 7.10 -8.03
N THR A 456 -2.52 7.73 -8.75
CA THR A 456 -2.17 9.16 -8.58
C THR A 456 -3.43 10.03 -8.77
N GLY A 457 -3.99 10.56 -7.68
CA GLY A 457 -5.15 11.47 -7.73
C GLY A 457 -6.21 11.28 -6.63
N GLN A 458 -6.14 10.23 -5.79
CA GLN A 458 -7.08 10.07 -4.67
C GLN A 458 -6.90 11.14 -3.58
N VAL A 459 -8.03 11.70 -3.11
CA VAL A 459 -8.09 12.78 -2.10
C VAL A 459 -7.72 12.30 -0.70
N SER A 460 -7.99 11.02 -0.37
CA SER A 460 -7.68 10.42 0.93
C SER A 460 -6.90 9.12 0.76
N ARG A 461 -5.61 9.12 1.13
CA ARG A 461 -4.73 7.95 1.06
C ARG A 461 -4.91 7.05 2.29
N GLY A 462 -5.01 5.74 2.07
CA GLY A 462 -4.96 4.73 3.13
C GLY A 462 -6.30 4.30 3.74
N VAL A 463 -6.21 3.23 4.53
CA VAL A 463 -7.33 2.49 5.14
C VAL A 463 -7.56 2.94 6.58
N GLU A 464 -8.80 3.22 6.93
CA GLU A 464 -9.22 3.60 8.28
C GLU A 464 -9.05 2.44 9.28
N VAL A 465 -8.72 2.75 10.53
CA VAL A 465 -8.55 1.73 11.59
C VAL A 465 -9.79 0.84 11.73
N SER A 466 -10.99 1.42 11.71
CA SER A 466 -12.24 0.66 11.82
C SER A 466 -12.42 -0.39 10.70
N ARG A 467 -11.96 -0.08 9.49
CA ARG A 467 -11.97 -1.02 8.35
C ARG A 467 -10.85 -2.06 8.44
N ILE A 468 -9.69 -1.70 8.98
CA ILE A 468 -8.62 -2.66 9.29
C ILE A 468 -9.11 -3.69 10.31
N LEU A 469 -9.80 -3.25 11.36
CA LEU A 469 -10.41 -4.15 12.36
C LEU A 469 -11.48 -5.04 11.72
N LEU A 470 -12.36 -4.48 10.89
CA LEU A 470 -13.38 -5.23 10.16
C LEU A 470 -12.76 -6.32 9.24
N GLY A 471 -11.62 -6.05 8.63
CA GLY A 471 -10.92 -7.00 7.76
C GLY A 471 -10.13 -8.10 8.48
N THR A 472 -10.01 -8.04 9.81
CA THR A 472 -9.13 -8.92 10.60
C THR A 472 -9.85 -9.71 11.69
N LEU A 473 -10.88 -9.12 12.31
CA LEU A 473 -11.57 -9.66 13.48
C LEU A 473 -12.40 -10.90 13.14
N GLN A 474 -12.33 -11.93 13.99
CA GLN A 474 -13.26 -13.06 13.99
C GLN A 474 -14.07 -13.15 15.29
N PRO A 475 -15.24 -13.82 15.28
CA PRO A 475 -16.01 -14.11 16.47
C PRO A 475 -15.18 -14.70 17.60
N GLY A 476 -15.35 -14.17 18.81
CA GLY A 476 -14.59 -14.57 20.00
C GLY A 476 -13.24 -13.87 20.18
N GLN A 477 -12.79 -13.06 19.21
CA GLN A 477 -11.56 -12.27 19.33
C GLN A 477 -11.85 -10.84 19.82
N GLN A 478 -10.86 -10.20 20.43
CA GLN A 478 -10.95 -8.85 20.98
C GLN A 478 -10.32 -7.84 20.01
N PRO A 479 -11.00 -6.75 19.62
CA PRO A 479 -10.44 -5.73 18.71
C PRO A 479 -9.14 -5.09 19.21
N GLY A 480 -9.01 -4.91 20.54
CA GLY A 480 -7.82 -4.34 21.16
C GLY A 480 -6.52 -5.08 20.80
N LEU A 481 -6.58 -6.40 20.59
CA LEU A 481 -5.43 -7.20 20.17
C LEU A 481 -4.90 -6.77 18.78
N PHE A 482 -5.80 -6.44 17.85
CA PHE A 482 -5.45 -6.00 16.51
C PHE A 482 -5.03 -4.52 16.48
N ARG A 483 -5.55 -3.70 17.40
CA ARG A 483 -5.08 -2.33 17.62
C ARG A 483 -3.64 -2.33 18.16
N ASP A 484 -3.35 -3.15 19.17
CA ASP A 484 -1.99 -3.34 19.68
C ASP A 484 -1.03 -3.83 18.58
N ALA A 485 -1.50 -4.74 17.72
CA ALA A 485 -0.75 -5.20 16.55
C ALA A 485 -0.46 -4.04 15.57
N LEU A 486 -1.47 -3.23 15.23
CA LEU A 486 -1.32 -2.09 14.33
C LEU A 486 -0.35 -1.04 14.88
N ASP A 487 -0.42 -0.74 16.18
CA ASP A 487 0.50 0.19 16.85
C ASP A 487 1.95 -0.34 16.84
N GLY A 488 2.13 -1.64 17.10
CA GLY A 488 3.43 -2.30 17.00
C GLY A 488 4.00 -2.27 15.59
N LEU A 489 3.15 -2.48 14.57
CA LEU A 489 3.54 -2.39 13.16
C LEU A 489 3.90 -0.97 12.76
N HIS A 490 3.10 0.03 13.15
CA HIS A 490 3.41 1.43 12.89
C HIS A 490 4.77 1.86 13.45
N GLN A 491 5.21 1.23 14.55
CA GLN A 491 6.50 1.47 15.17
C GLN A 491 7.68 0.77 14.49
N ARG A 492 7.45 -0.29 13.70
CA ARG A 492 8.52 -1.13 13.16
C ARG A 492 8.62 -1.18 11.65
N LEU A 493 7.49 -1.16 10.95
CA LEU A 493 7.45 -1.34 9.50
C LEU A 493 8.09 -0.14 8.78
N HIS A 494 8.85 -0.44 7.73
CA HIS A 494 9.60 0.52 6.93
C HIS A 494 8.73 1.22 5.90
N TYR A 495 7.74 0.52 5.36
CA TYR A 495 6.90 0.93 4.24
C TYR A 495 5.49 1.33 4.68
N LEU A 496 5.15 1.14 5.96
CA LEU A 496 3.88 1.55 6.53
C LEU A 496 3.91 3.03 6.91
N ASN A 497 2.95 3.77 6.37
CA ASN A 497 2.72 5.18 6.65
C ASN A 497 1.38 5.36 7.36
N SER A 498 1.21 6.50 8.04
CA SER A 498 -0.02 6.84 8.75
C SER A 498 -0.37 8.32 8.63
N GLY A 499 -1.65 8.64 8.78
CA GLY A 499 -2.17 10.01 8.82
C GLY A 499 -3.67 10.05 9.03
N GLN A 500 -4.17 10.95 9.88
CA GLN A 500 -5.61 11.14 10.18
C GLN A 500 -6.38 9.82 10.40
N ASP A 501 -5.86 8.95 11.29
CA ASP A 501 -6.44 7.63 11.61
C ASP A 501 -6.51 6.63 10.43
N ARG A 502 -5.65 6.84 9.43
CA ARG A 502 -5.50 5.96 8.27
C ARG A 502 -4.08 5.43 8.15
N PHE A 503 -3.96 4.22 7.61
CA PHE A 503 -2.69 3.53 7.38
C PHE A 503 -2.59 3.06 5.93
N TRP A 504 -1.40 3.14 5.35
CA TRP A 504 -1.15 2.66 3.99
C TRP A 504 0.28 2.17 3.81
N PHE A 505 0.45 1.21 2.91
CA PHE A 505 1.77 0.88 2.38
C PHE A 505 2.13 1.76 1.19
N ASP A 506 3.40 2.13 1.09
CA ASP A 506 4.02 2.75 -0.07
C ASP A 506 5.25 1.91 -0.46
N THR A 507 5.62 1.89 -1.73
CA THR A 507 6.90 1.29 -2.16
C THR A 507 8.10 2.13 -1.69
N ARG A 508 7.86 3.37 -1.26
CA ARG A 508 8.85 4.25 -0.66
C ARG A 508 8.94 4.05 0.85
N PRO A 509 10.16 3.93 1.41
CA PRO A 509 10.34 3.83 2.85
C PRO A 509 9.95 5.14 3.55
N ASN A 510 9.43 5.01 4.76
CA ASN A 510 9.08 6.09 5.65
C ASN A 510 10.35 6.78 6.16
N LEU A 511 10.53 8.08 5.85
CA LEU A 511 11.70 8.87 6.24
C LEU A 511 12.01 8.83 7.74
N ARG A 512 10.97 8.82 8.59
CA ARG A 512 11.16 8.76 10.04
C ARG A 512 11.72 7.43 10.48
N ARG A 513 11.35 6.33 9.81
CA ARG A 513 11.87 4.99 10.10
C ARG A 513 13.31 4.85 9.63
N GLU A 514 13.60 5.36 8.43
CA GLU A 514 14.97 5.44 7.90
C GLU A 514 15.89 6.21 8.85
N LEU A 515 15.40 7.31 9.44
CA LEU A 515 16.13 8.09 10.44
C LEU A 515 16.47 7.25 11.68
N GLU A 516 15.48 6.61 12.30
CA GLU A 516 15.70 5.82 13.52
C GLU A 516 16.63 4.62 13.29
N GLU A 517 16.58 3.99 12.11
CA GLU A 517 17.53 2.92 11.76
C GLU A 517 18.96 3.45 11.66
N ARG A 518 19.14 4.61 11.02
CA ARG A 518 20.46 5.25 10.88
C ARG A 518 21.03 5.74 12.20
N LYS A 519 20.19 6.26 13.11
CA LYS A 519 20.63 6.66 14.46
C LYS A 519 21.38 5.53 15.18
N ARG A 520 20.97 4.27 14.99
CA ARG A 520 21.60 3.09 15.60
C ARG A 520 23.00 2.77 15.06
N ARG A 521 23.36 3.27 13.87
CA ARG A 521 24.66 3.05 13.25
C ARG A 521 25.76 3.95 13.84
N PHE A 522 25.38 5.07 14.47
CA PHE A 522 26.33 6.04 15.00
C PHE A 522 26.75 5.71 16.44
N GLN A 523 28.02 5.32 16.58
CA GLN A 523 28.67 5.06 17.86
C GLN A 523 29.26 6.33 18.49
N ASP A 524 29.20 6.42 19.81
CA ASP A 524 29.53 7.63 20.59
C ASP A 524 30.99 8.07 20.40
N GLY A 525 31.94 7.15 20.53
CA GLY A 525 33.36 7.46 20.43
C GLY A 525 33.83 7.80 19.00
N GLN A 526 33.28 7.14 17.99
CA GLN A 526 33.74 7.27 16.60
C GLN A 526 33.07 8.40 15.84
N HIS A 527 31.78 8.66 16.10
CA HIS A 527 30.99 9.60 15.29
C HIS A 527 30.53 10.81 16.09
N ILE A 528 30.01 10.61 17.31
CA ILE A 528 29.38 11.68 18.09
C ILE A 528 30.44 12.61 18.69
N ARG A 529 31.49 12.05 19.31
CA ARG A 529 32.54 12.85 19.97
C ARG A 529 33.28 13.77 19.00
N PRO A 530 33.70 13.35 17.79
CA PRO A 530 34.28 14.26 16.80
C PRO A 530 33.30 15.36 16.36
N ALA A 531 32.03 15.00 16.07
CA ALA A 531 31.03 15.95 15.63
C ALA A 531 30.72 17.04 16.68
N LEU A 532 30.73 16.67 17.97
CA LEU A 532 30.63 17.58 19.11
C LEU A 532 31.88 18.46 19.25
N LYS A 533 33.08 17.86 19.17
CA LYS A 533 34.36 18.56 19.31
C LYS A 533 34.46 19.73 18.33
N ASP A 534 34.19 19.48 17.05
CA ASP A 534 34.33 20.49 16.00
C ASP A 534 33.38 21.68 16.18
N ARG A 535 32.16 21.41 16.67
CA ARG A 535 31.14 22.44 16.92
C ARG A 535 31.41 23.21 18.20
N LEU A 536 31.82 22.53 19.27
CA LEU A 536 32.19 23.16 20.54
C LEU A 536 33.44 24.03 20.41
N GLN A 537 34.46 23.59 19.66
CA GLN A 537 35.68 24.36 19.44
C GLN A 537 35.37 25.78 18.92
N LYS A 538 34.36 25.91 18.06
CA LYS A 538 33.88 27.20 17.53
C LYS A 538 33.03 27.99 18.53
N LEU A 539 32.31 27.31 19.42
CA LEU A 539 31.37 27.93 20.36
C LEU A 539 32.08 28.51 21.60
N VAL A 540 33.11 27.82 22.09
CA VAL A 540 33.82 28.17 23.33
C VAL A 540 35.11 28.98 23.09
N SER A 541 35.32 29.49 21.88
CA SER A 541 36.46 30.36 21.58
C SER A 541 36.39 31.63 22.41
N CYS A 542 37.40 31.88 23.24
CA CYS A 542 37.43 33.00 24.17
C CYS A 542 38.81 33.66 24.13
N SER A 543 38.86 34.98 23.90
CA SER A 543 40.11 35.74 23.77
C SER A 543 40.89 35.89 25.07
N LEU A 544 40.28 35.56 26.22
CA LEU A 544 40.96 35.57 27.52
C LEU A 544 41.98 34.44 27.65
N PHE A 545 41.79 33.34 26.92
CA PHE A 545 42.64 32.16 27.00
C PHE A 545 43.61 32.12 25.82
N ASP A 546 44.86 31.75 26.09
CA ASP A 546 45.87 31.52 25.07
C ASP A 546 45.55 30.28 24.23
N ALA A 547 44.88 29.29 24.84
CA ALA A 547 44.38 28.10 24.14
C ALA A 547 43.13 27.51 24.78
N VAL A 548 42.24 26.97 23.93
CA VAL A 548 41.05 26.23 24.33
C VAL A 548 41.17 24.78 23.87
N HIS A 549 41.14 23.86 24.83
CA HIS A 549 41.35 22.43 24.63
C HIS A 549 40.04 21.66 24.76
N VAL A 550 39.40 21.33 23.63
CA VAL A 550 38.15 20.56 23.62
C VAL A 550 38.41 19.06 23.54
N PHE A 551 38.07 18.33 24.60
CA PHE A 551 38.19 16.87 24.74
C PHE A 551 39.62 16.34 24.53
N VAL A 552 40.62 17.18 24.78
CA VAL A 552 42.04 16.85 24.63
C VAL A 552 42.52 16.07 25.86
N PRO A 553 43.24 14.96 25.70
CA PRO A 553 43.86 14.25 26.81
C PRO A 553 44.83 15.14 27.60
N GLY A 554 44.86 14.98 28.94
CA GLY A 554 45.68 15.85 29.81
C GLY A 554 47.18 15.85 29.50
N GLN A 555 47.72 14.78 28.93
CA GLN A 555 49.13 14.68 28.51
C GLN A 555 49.50 15.66 27.38
N ASP A 556 48.54 15.96 26.50
CA ASP A 556 48.73 16.81 25.32
C ASP A 556 48.47 18.30 25.64
N ILE A 557 48.03 18.61 26.86
CA ILE A 557 47.87 19.97 27.36
C ILE A 557 49.20 20.41 27.99
N ALA A 558 49.87 21.38 27.35
CA ALA A 558 51.16 21.90 27.80
C ALA A 558 51.12 22.41 29.26
N ASP A 559 52.27 22.28 29.95
CA ASP A 559 52.48 22.76 31.31
C ASP A 559 53.41 23.98 31.29
N ASP A 560 52.92 25.07 30.70
CA ASP A 560 53.63 26.34 30.59
C ASP A 560 52.81 27.50 31.22
N HIS A 561 53.21 28.74 30.98
CA HIS A 561 52.60 29.92 31.60
C HIS A 561 51.31 30.41 30.92
N ALA A 562 50.90 29.85 29.78
CA ALA A 562 49.70 30.28 29.07
C ALA A 562 48.40 29.89 29.82
N LEU A 563 47.40 30.77 29.84
CA LEU A 563 46.09 30.50 30.43
C LEU A 563 45.26 29.60 29.50
N ARG A 564 44.71 28.51 30.04
CA ARG A 564 44.01 27.50 29.23
C ARG A 564 42.62 27.16 29.74
N LEU A 565 41.67 27.10 28.81
CA LEU A 565 40.35 26.55 29.05
C LEU A 565 40.34 25.09 28.58
N VAL A 566 39.98 24.19 29.49
CA VAL A 566 39.88 22.75 29.22
C VAL A 566 38.41 22.36 29.23
N VAL A 567 37.89 21.99 28.06
CA VAL A 567 36.49 21.56 27.94
C VAL A 567 36.42 20.04 28.11
N LEU A 568 35.75 19.62 29.18
CA LEU A 568 35.61 18.23 29.56
C LEU A 568 34.65 17.49 28.62
N PRO A 569 34.89 16.18 28.37
CA PRO A 569 34.06 15.36 27.50
C PRO A 569 32.69 15.07 28.14
N PRO A 570 31.67 14.68 27.34
CA PRO A 570 30.29 14.53 27.82
C PRO A 570 30.15 13.47 28.93
N GLU A 571 31.05 12.48 29.00
CA GLU A 571 31.07 11.46 30.05
C GLU A 571 31.48 12.05 31.42
N SER A 572 32.09 13.23 31.43
CA SER A 572 32.52 13.96 32.63
C SER A 572 31.60 15.16 32.93
N ALA A 573 30.28 14.98 32.74
CA ALA A 573 29.30 16.02 33.02
C ALA A 573 29.20 16.34 34.52
N TRP A 574 28.81 17.59 34.82
CA TRP A 574 28.67 18.11 36.17
C TRP A 574 27.20 18.40 36.50
N ALA A 575 26.82 18.12 37.74
CA ALA A 575 25.63 18.67 38.39
C ALA A 575 25.91 18.81 39.90
N LYS A 576 25.21 19.74 40.57
CA LYS A 576 25.37 19.93 42.03
C LYS A 576 25.15 18.64 42.84
N ALA A 577 24.21 17.78 42.40
CA ALA A 577 23.95 16.49 43.02
C ALA A 577 24.96 15.39 42.64
N VAL A 578 25.65 15.53 41.49
CA VAL A 578 26.60 14.56 40.96
C VAL A 578 27.86 15.29 40.45
N PRO A 579 28.68 15.87 41.36
CA PRO A 579 29.81 16.69 40.95
C PRO A 579 31.07 15.88 40.61
N LYS A 580 31.17 14.65 41.13
CA LYS A 580 32.38 13.81 41.09
C LYS A 580 32.95 13.55 39.68
N PRO A 581 32.16 13.16 38.65
CA PRO A 581 32.72 12.79 37.35
C PRO A 581 33.53 13.91 36.71
N ALA A 582 33.02 15.14 36.76
CA ALA A 582 33.71 16.31 36.23
C ALA A 582 34.92 16.70 37.10
N GLN A 583 34.79 16.66 38.43
CA GLN A 583 35.86 17.02 39.37
C GLN A 583 37.04 16.04 39.33
N GLU A 584 36.77 14.74 39.20
CA GLU A 584 37.81 13.71 39.06
C GLU A 584 38.55 13.85 37.73
N ALA A 585 37.82 14.05 36.63
CA ALA A 585 38.42 14.28 35.31
C ALA A 585 39.25 15.57 35.28
N ALA A 586 38.72 16.67 35.81
CA ALA A 586 39.44 17.93 35.90
C ALA A 586 40.65 17.83 36.84
N GLY A 587 40.53 17.15 37.99
CA GLY A 587 41.60 16.94 38.95
C GLY A 587 42.76 16.11 38.41
N ALA A 588 42.46 15.07 37.61
CA ALA A 588 43.49 14.28 36.94
C ALA A 588 44.31 15.15 35.96
N ILE A 589 43.66 16.01 35.18
CA ILE A 589 44.33 16.94 34.25
C ILE A 589 45.09 18.04 35.02
N LEU A 590 44.52 18.53 36.12
CA LEU A 590 45.10 19.59 36.94
C LEU A 590 46.40 19.16 37.61
N THR A 591 46.48 17.92 38.06
CA THR A 591 47.62 17.43 38.86
C THR A 591 48.68 16.73 38.03
N ARG A 592 48.33 16.22 36.84
CA ARG A 592 49.25 15.42 36.00
C ARG A 592 49.23 15.80 34.53
N ARG A 593 50.36 15.56 33.86
CA ARG A 593 50.54 15.57 32.41
C ARG A 593 51.17 14.24 32.01
N GLY A 594 50.33 13.28 31.64
CA GLY A 594 50.77 11.88 31.51
C GLY A 594 51.24 11.36 32.86
N GLU A 595 52.46 10.82 32.92
CA GLU A 595 53.08 10.32 34.15
C GLU A 595 53.74 11.43 35.00
N GLN A 596 53.90 12.65 34.46
CA GLN A 596 54.55 13.76 35.18
C GLN A 596 53.55 14.56 36.01
N LEU A 597 54.00 15.06 37.16
CA LEU A 597 53.22 16.03 37.95
C LEU A 597 53.20 17.39 37.26
N ARG A 598 52.01 18.00 37.19
CA ARG A 598 51.82 19.32 36.60
C ARG A 598 52.24 20.41 37.59
N SER A 599 53.08 21.33 37.15
CA SER A 599 53.64 22.42 37.96
C SER A 599 52.84 23.71 37.87
N ARG A 600 52.28 24.05 36.69
CA ARG A 600 51.54 25.30 36.45
C ARG A 600 50.03 25.10 36.60
N GLN A 601 49.62 24.56 37.75
CA GLN A 601 48.23 24.16 38.01
C GLN A 601 47.26 25.34 37.95
N ASN A 602 47.71 26.52 38.38
CA ASN A 602 46.86 27.73 38.40
C ASN A 602 46.61 28.33 37.00
N ARG A 603 47.07 27.68 35.92
CA ARG A 603 46.83 28.10 34.53
C ARG A 603 45.66 27.37 33.86
N LEU A 604 44.97 26.48 34.56
CA LEU A 604 43.86 25.70 34.01
C LEU A 604 42.52 26.11 34.61
N ILE A 605 41.54 26.29 33.73
CA ILE A 605 40.12 26.44 34.06
C ILE A 605 39.35 25.41 33.25
N PHE A 606 38.29 24.84 33.82
CA PHE A 606 37.55 23.76 33.18
C PHE A 606 36.13 24.17 32.83
N LEU A 607 35.60 23.63 31.72
CA LEU A 607 34.21 23.77 31.32
C LEU A 607 33.58 22.39 31.18
N ALA A 608 32.50 22.14 31.90
CA ALA A 608 31.79 20.87 31.91
C ALA A 608 30.38 20.98 31.32
N ALA A 609 29.91 19.89 30.74
CA ALA A 609 28.52 19.73 30.35
C ALA A 609 27.61 19.58 31.58
N ASP A 610 26.35 19.98 31.45
CA ASP A 610 25.32 19.75 32.45
C ASP A 610 24.80 18.31 32.37
N PHE A 611 24.82 17.61 33.51
CA PHE A 611 24.44 16.20 33.58
C PHE A 611 22.99 15.94 33.10
N SER A 612 22.07 16.89 33.33
CA SER A 612 20.66 16.71 32.97
C SER A 612 20.38 16.85 31.47
N THR A 613 21.27 17.52 30.72
CA THR A 613 21.06 17.83 29.30
C THR A 613 21.90 16.94 28.37
N VAL A 614 23.01 16.38 28.85
CA VAL A 614 23.99 15.68 28.01
C VAL A 614 23.41 14.51 27.22
N ASN A 615 22.56 13.66 27.82
CA ASN A 615 21.97 12.51 27.12
C ASN A 615 21.04 12.93 25.98
N ARG A 616 20.23 13.99 26.22
CA ARG A 616 19.33 14.54 25.20
C ARG A 616 20.13 15.15 24.05
N LEU A 617 21.26 15.81 24.36
CA LEU A 617 22.15 16.34 23.34
C LEU A 617 22.79 15.24 22.50
N LEU A 618 23.28 14.15 23.11
CA LEU A 618 23.85 13.02 22.38
C LEU A 618 22.84 12.43 21.39
N ASP A 619 21.58 12.27 21.80
CA ASP A 619 20.50 11.83 20.89
C ASP A 619 20.23 12.84 19.76
N GLN A 620 20.29 14.14 20.05
CA GLN A 620 20.16 15.19 19.04
C GLN A 620 21.30 15.14 18.00
N VAL A 621 22.53 14.85 18.42
CA VAL A 621 23.66 14.67 17.49
C VAL A 621 23.43 13.44 16.62
N ARG A 622 23.00 12.30 17.18
CA ARG A 622 22.65 11.11 16.39
C ARG A 622 21.58 11.43 15.35
N THR A 623 20.58 12.21 15.75
CA THR A 623 19.48 12.64 14.86
C THR A 623 20.00 13.49 13.70
N LEU A 624 20.88 14.47 13.97
CA LEU A 624 21.50 15.28 12.92
C LEU A 624 22.34 14.42 11.96
N LEU A 625 23.24 13.59 12.48
CA LEU A 625 24.11 12.72 11.67
C LEU A 625 23.29 11.75 10.80
N ALA A 626 22.17 11.25 11.33
CA ALA A 626 21.26 10.39 10.58
C ALA A 626 20.58 11.16 9.44
N TRP A 627 20.12 12.39 9.66
CA TRP A 627 19.57 13.23 8.60
C TRP A 627 20.60 13.58 7.52
N GLU A 628 21.80 14.00 7.91
CA GLU A 628 22.91 14.28 6.99
C GLU A 628 23.22 13.05 6.12
N SER A 629 23.23 11.86 6.73
CA SER A 629 23.42 10.60 6.03
C SER A 629 22.29 10.31 5.03
N ILE A 630 21.02 10.54 5.40
CA ILE A 630 19.87 10.35 4.48
C ILE A 630 19.99 11.27 3.28
N VAL A 631 20.26 12.56 3.52
CA VAL A 631 20.38 13.55 2.45
C VAL A 631 21.55 13.21 1.52
N LYS A 632 22.66 12.71 2.07
CA LYS A 632 23.80 12.25 1.29
C LYS A 632 23.45 11.05 0.40
N ASP A 633 22.90 9.98 0.97
CA ASP A 633 22.57 8.76 0.22
C ASP A 633 21.47 9.02 -0.83
N ALA A 634 20.55 9.94 -0.56
CA ALA A 634 19.55 10.38 -1.53
C ALA A 634 20.19 11.11 -2.73
N GLY A 635 21.25 11.88 -2.50
CA GLY A 635 22.02 12.54 -3.56
C GLY A 635 22.90 11.58 -4.36
N GLU A 636 23.31 10.46 -3.76
CA GLU A 636 24.09 9.39 -4.40
C GLU A 636 23.22 8.26 -5.00
N GLU A 637 21.90 8.44 -5.07
CA GLU A 637 20.92 7.46 -5.59
C GLU A 637 20.95 6.08 -4.90
N ARG A 638 21.45 6.00 -3.66
CA ARG A 638 21.49 4.76 -2.87
C ARG A 638 20.15 4.42 -2.21
N ILE A 639 19.29 5.43 -2.05
CA ILE A 639 17.93 5.29 -1.53
C ILE A 639 16.95 6.00 -2.48
N LEU A 640 15.79 5.38 -2.72
CA LEU A 640 14.73 5.93 -3.57
C LEU A 640 13.82 6.84 -2.73
N LEU A 641 14.00 8.15 -2.86
CA LEU A 641 13.15 9.18 -2.24
C LEU A 641 12.58 10.10 -3.32
N ASP A 642 11.37 10.61 -3.13
CA ASP A 642 10.79 11.62 -4.03
C ASP A 642 11.25 13.05 -3.70
N GLN A 643 10.93 14.00 -4.59
CA GLN A 643 11.32 15.42 -4.42
C GLN A 643 10.70 16.09 -3.19
N ALA A 644 9.56 15.60 -2.68
CA ALA A 644 8.97 16.13 -1.45
C ALA A 644 9.71 15.58 -0.21
N GLN A 645 10.02 14.28 -0.20
CA GLN A 645 10.81 13.61 0.83
C GLN A 645 12.23 14.17 0.91
N ILE A 646 12.88 14.43 -0.24
CA ILE A 646 14.21 15.06 -0.27
C ILE A 646 14.15 16.47 0.34
N ARG A 647 13.14 17.27 0.00
CA ARG A 647 12.93 18.59 0.60
C ARG A 647 12.68 18.50 2.10
N GLN A 648 11.84 17.55 2.52
CA GLN A 648 11.55 17.31 3.93
C GLN A 648 12.82 16.92 4.71
N ALA A 649 13.62 15.98 4.21
CA ALA A 649 14.87 15.55 4.85
C ALA A 649 15.88 16.71 4.97
N ARG A 650 16.00 17.56 3.93
CA ARG A 650 16.85 18.76 3.98
C ARG A 650 16.39 19.77 5.02
N ASN A 651 15.08 20.05 5.10
CA ASN A 651 14.53 20.94 6.12
C ASN A 651 14.76 20.39 7.53
N GLN A 652 14.51 19.09 7.74
CA GLN A 652 14.75 18.44 9.03
C GLN A 652 16.24 18.43 9.42
N THR A 653 17.15 18.36 8.46
CA THR A 653 18.60 18.51 8.70
C THR A 653 18.91 19.90 9.25
N GLN A 654 18.38 20.96 8.60
CA GLN A 654 18.58 22.35 9.03
C GLN A 654 17.98 22.62 10.41
N ASP A 655 16.76 22.12 10.66
CA ASP A 655 16.10 22.24 11.96
C ASP A 655 16.89 21.52 13.07
N ALA A 656 17.38 20.30 12.78
CA ALA A 656 18.19 19.53 13.71
C ALA A 656 19.53 20.21 14.02
N GLU A 657 20.15 20.87 13.04
CA GLU A 657 21.38 21.64 13.21
C GLU A 657 21.14 22.89 14.06
N ALA A 658 20.07 23.64 13.80
CA ALA A 658 19.68 24.82 14.57
C ALA A 658 19.31 24.47 16.03
N ALA A 659 18.63 23.33 16.23
CA ALA A 659 18.34 22.81 17.57
C ALA A 659 19.63 22.40 18.30
N LEU A 660 20.55 21.69 17.64
CA LEU A 660 21.82 21.28 18.23
C LEU A 660 22.66 22.50 18.68
N LYS A 661 22.73 23.55 17.86
CA LYS A 661 23.46 24.78 18.20
C LYS A 661 22.97 25.40 19.52
N ARG A 662 21.65 25.46 19.73
CA ARG A 662 21.05 25.96 20.98
C ARG A 662 21.36 25.05 22.16
N MET A 663 21.18 23.75 21.99
CA MET A 663 21.41 22.77 23.04
C MET A 663 22.88 22.67 23.46
N LEU A 664 23.85 22.96 22.58
CA LEU A 664 25.26 22.99 22.94
C LEU A 664 25.58 24.05 23.99
N ALA A 665 25.01 25.26 23.86
CA ALA A 665 25.19 26.34 24.83
C ALA A 665 24.45 26.06 26.15
N GLU A 666 23.32 25.36 26.11
CA GLU A 666 22.60 24.88 27.30
C GLU A 666 23.35 23.75 28.00
N ALA A 667 24.08 22.92 27.25
CA ALA A 667 24.84 21.80 27.77
C ALA A 667 26.15 22.23 28.42
N TRP A 668 27.07 22.88 27.69
CA TRP A 668 28.37 23.31 28.25
C TRP A 668 28.26 24.65 28.97
N ARG A 669 27.74 24.60 30.21
CA ARG A 669 27.43 25.78 31.01
C ARG A 669 28.06 25.83 32.40
N TRP A 670 28.88 24.85 32.78
CA TRP A 670 29.48 24.80 34.12
C TRP A 670 30.97 25.10 34.05
N LEU A 671 31.37 26.30 34.46
CA LEU A 671 32.77 26.63 34.69
C LEU A 671 33.21 26.06 36.04
N LEU A 672 34.27 25.28 36.05
CA LEU A 672 34.86 24.69 37.24
C LEU A 672 36.24 25.30 37.46
N ALA A 673 36.38 26.06 38.54
CA ALA A 673 37.62 26.69 38.94
C ALA A 673 38.22 25.92 40.13
N PRO A 674 39.47 25.42 40.01
CA PRO A 674 40.17 24.86 41.16
C PRO A 674 40.67 25.98 42.07
N VAL A 675 40.39 25.85 43.36
CA VAL A 675 40.75 26.82 44.41
C VAL A 675 41.36 26.08 45.58
N GLN A 676 42.38 26.67 46.19
CA GLN A 676 42.96 26.17 47.43
C GLN A 676 42.99 27.30 48.45
N LEU A 677 42.39 27.09 49.61
CA LEU A 677 42.33 28.08 50.68
C LEU A 677 43.31 27.74 51.79
N GLU A 678 43.78 28.77 52.50
CA GLU A 678 44.59 28.60 53.72
C GLU A 678 43.67 28.52 54.95
N ASP A 679 43.76 27.41 55.69
CA ASP A 679 43.14 27.24 57.00
C ASP A 679 44.16 27.65 58.08
N PRO A 680 43.85 28.66 58.93
CA PRO A 680 44.74 29.12 60.00
C PRO A 680 45.19 28.04 60.99
N ARG A 681 44.48 26.91 61.08
CA ARG A 681 44.78 25.80 62.01
C ARG A 681 45.39 24.58 61.33
N LYS A 682 45.20 24.41 60.02
CA LYS A 682 45.57 23.17 59.28
C LYS A 682 46.49 23.40 58.08
N GLY A 683 46.83 24.65 57.76
CA GLY A 683 47.61 24.98 56.56
C GLY A 683 46.75 24.96 55.30
N LEU A 684 47.34 24.65 54.15
CA LEU A 684 46.61 24.64 52.88
C LEU A 684 45.58 23.50 52.84
N THR A 685 44.35 23.84 52.44
CA THR A 685 43.24 22.89 52.26
C THR A 685 43.47 21.96 51.05
N GLU A 686 42.70 20.88 50.94
CA GLU A 686 42.61 20.11 49.69
C GLU A 686 42.02 20.98 48.57
N VAL A 687 42.30 20.62 47.31
CA VAL A 687 41.76 21.35 46.15
C VAL A 687 40.24 21.29 46.16
N GLN A 688 39.61 22.46 46.22
CA GLN A 688 38.17 22.64 46.11
C GLN A 688 37.81 23.08 44.69
N TRP A 689 36.58 22.79 44.29
CA TRP A 689 36.06 23.11 42.97
C TRP A 689 34.88 24.06 43.10
N GLU A 690 35.08 25.31 42.72
CA GLU A 690 34.01 26.28 42.62
C GLU A 690 33.34 26.15 41.25
N ALA A 691 32.02 26.00 41.25
CA ALA A 691 31.24 25.79 40.04
C ALA A 691 30.38 27.02 39.76
N PHE A 692 30.56 27.63 38.59
CA PHE A 692 29.83 28.81 38.15
C PHE A 692 28.98 28.46 36.93
N GLN A 693 27.72 28.86 36.97
CA GLN A 693 26.79 28.63 35.87
C GLN A 693 26.90 29.77 34.86
N LEU A 694 27.06 29.43 33.59
CA LEU A 694 27.01 30.37 32.48
C LEU A 694 25.56 30.64 32.08
N ASN A 695 25.26 31.87 31.64
CA ASN A 695 23.97 32.18 31.03
C ASN A 695 23.91 31.58 29.61
N SER A 696 23.14 30.50 29.43
CA SER A 696 22.97 29.84 28.13
C SER A 696 22.22 30.70 27.10
N GLY A 697 21.57 31.78 27.52
CA GLY A 697 20.95 32.77 26.64
C GLY A 697 21.89 33.86 26.13
N ALA A 698 23.17 33.84 26.54
CA ALA A 698 24.15 34.80 26.06
C ALA A 698 24.39 34.64 24.54
N PRO A 699 24.52 35.75 23.79
CA PRO A 699 24.73 35.68 22.34
C PRO A 699 26.08 35.09 21.94
N ASP A 700 27.07 35.15 22.84
CA ASP A 700 28.43 34.64 22.65
C ASP A 700 28.91 33.99 23.95
N LEU A 701 29.13 32.67 23.91
CA LEU A 701 29.53 31.89 25.09
C LEU A 701 30.97 32.21 25.53
N GLY A 702 31.87 32.55 24.60
CA GLY A 702 33.23 32.95 24.92
C GLY A 702 33.28 34.26 25.72
N ARG A 703 32.46 35.25 25.35
CA ARG A 703 32.30 36.50 26.09
C ARG A 703 31.65 36.27 27.46
N GLU A 704 30.65 35.39 27.52
CA GLU A 704 30.00 35.00 28.77
C GLU A 704 30.99 34.34 29.74
N ILE A 705 31.83 33.43 29.25
CA ILE A 705 32.91 32.82 30.04
C ILE A 705 33.84 33.91 30.58
N ALA A 706 34.33 34.82 29.74
CA ALA A 706 35.21 35.90 30.19
C ALA A 706 34.54 36.81 31.23
N ARG A 707 33.25 37.12 31.06
CA ARG A 707 32.47 37.92 32.02
C ARG A 707 32.40 37.24 33.37
N VAL A 708 31.97 35.97 33.43
CA VAL A 708 31.84 35.21 34.68
C VAL A 708 33.19 35.06 35.38
N LEU A 709 34.27 34.83 34.63
CA LEU A 709 35.62 34.74 35.19
C LEU A 709 36.09 36.06 35.80
N LYS A 710 35.77 37.20 35.17
CA LYS A 710 36.13 38.53 35.65
C LYS A 710 35.28 38.97 36.85
N GLU A 711 33.96 38.79 36.79
CA GLU A 711 33.02 39.19 37.85
C GLU A 711 33.26 38.44 39.17
N ASN A 712 33.74 37.20 39.09
CA ASN A 712 34.05 36.37 40.27
C ASN A 712 35.55 36.38 40.63
N GLU A 713 36.35 37.27 40.03
CA GLU A 713 37.80 37.38 40.25
C GLU A 713 38.59 36.07 40.06
N LEU A 714 38.07 35.15 39.23
CA LEU A 714 38.69 33.85 38.93
C LEU A 714 39.87 33.97 37.99
N VAL A 715 39.91 35.06 37.22
CA VAL A 715 41.03 35.53 36.41
C VAL A 715 41.13 37.04 36.58
N ILE A 716 42.29 37.54 37.01
CA ILE A 716 42.52 38.95 37.30
C ILE A 716 43.34 39.56 36.17
N ASP A 717 42.73 40.52 35.44
CA ASP A 717 43.39 41.31 34.40
C ASP A 717 43.98 42.62 34.94
N GLN A 718 43.34 43.21 35.95
CA GLN A 718 43.80 44.40 36.65
C GLN A 718 43.65 44.20 38.15
N TRP A 719 44.73 44.46 38.91
CA TRP A 719 44.76 44.16 40.33
C TRP A 719 45.05 45.39 41.18
N ALA A 720 44.25 45.62 42.22
CA ALA A 720 44.43 46.79 43.07
C ALA A 720 45.75 46.70 43.87
N PRO A 721 46.53 47.80 43.99
CA PRO A 721 47.82 47.79 44.67
C PRO A 721 47.77 47.26 46.11
N ILE A 722 46.65 47.45 46.81
CA ILE A 722 46.45 46.97 48.19
C ILE A 722 46.43 45.43 48.27
N HIS A 723 45.84 44.74 47.29
CA HIS A 723 45.79 43.28 47.27
C HIS A 723 47.15 42.68 46.94
N LEU A 724 47.87 43.28 46.00
CA LEU A 724 49.26 42.92 45.71
C LEU A 724 50.15 43.09 46.94
N ALA A 725 50.06 44.22 47.64
CA ALA A 725 50.83 44.47 48.85
C ALA A 725 50.50 43.47 49.99
N ASN A 726 49.24 43.06 50.13
CA ASN A 726 48.85 42.07 51.12
C ASN A 726 49.37 40.68 50.76
N LEU A 727 49.34 40.31 49.48
CA LEU A 727 49.86 39.04 49.00
C LEU A 727 51.39 38.95 49.16
N THR A 728 52.12 40.00 48.78
CA THR A 728 53.58 40.03 48.95
C THR A 728 53.97 39.93 50.41
N LYS A 729 53.31 40.69 51.31
CA LYS A 729 53.50 40.58 52.77
C LYS A 729 53.22 39.18 53.32
N ARG A 730 52.19 38.50 52.79
CA ARG A 730 51.75 37.20 53.31
C ARG A 730 52.64 36.05 52.85
N TRP A 731 53.07 36.06 51.58
CA TRP A 731 53.67 34.87 50.95
C TRP A 731 55.14 35.04 50.53
N PHE A 732 55.61 36.27 50.33
CA PHE A 732 56.92 36.53 49.72
C PHE A 732 57.88 37.26 50.64
N TRP A 733 57.41 38.30 51.34
CA TRP A 733 58.23 39.07 52.27
C TRP A 733 58.34 38.38 53.62
N LYS A 734 59.57 38.17 54.07
CA LYS A 734 59.91 37.58 55.37
C LYS A 734 60.76 38.58 56.17
N PRO A 735 60.91 38.42 57.49
CA PRO A 735 61.76 39.31 58.29
C PRO A 735 63.17 39.52 57.70
N ASP A 736 63.73 38.47 57.08
CA ASP A 736 65.08 38.44 56.53
C ASP A 736 65.16 38.70 55.01
N ALA A 737 64.02 38.88 54.33
CA ALA A 737 63.93 39.12 52.88
C ALA A 737 62.75 40.05 52.57
N ARG A 738 63.05 41.33 52.28
CA ARG A 738 62.04 42.41 52.14
C ARG A 738 61.64 42.72 50.70
N ASP A 739 62.26 42.06 49.74
CA ASP A 739 62.03 42.20 48.31
C ASP A 739 61.91 40.84 47.63
N VAL A 740 61.26 40.81 46.45
CA VAL A 740 61.09 39.62 45.62
C VAL A 740 61.06 40.04 44.15
N GLY A 741 61.66 39.24 43.27
CA GLY A 741 61.60 39.51 41.84
C GLY A 741 60.18 39.41 41.30
N ALA A 742 59.73 40.41 40.54
CA ALA A 742 58.37 40.44 39.99
C ALA A 742 58.06 39.20 39.13
N LEU A 743 59.05 38.74 38.36
CA LEU A 743 58.95 37.52 37.56
C LEU A 743 58.73 36.27 38.44
N ASP A 744 59.41 36.16 39.60
CA ASP A 744 59.20 35.03 40.50
C ASP A 744 57.79 35.07 41.09
N VAL A 745 57.29 36.25 41.49
CA VAL A 745 55.90 36.40 41.96
C VAL A 745 54.91 35.91 40.90
N TRP A 746 55.05 36.36 39.65
CA TRP A 746 54.21 35.91 38.54
C TRP A 746 54.33 34.39 38.28
N GLN A 747 55.55 33.85 38.26
CA GLN A 747 55.73 32.41 38.04
C GLN A 747 55.10 31.58 39.17
N LYS A 748 55.16 32.06 40.41
CA LYS A 748 54.56 31.41 41.58
C LYS A 748 53.03 31.50 41.52
N THR A 749 52.45 32.63 41.10
CA THR A 749 51.00 32.73 40.88
C THR A 749 50.53 31.80 39.76
N CYS A 750 51.37 31.49 38.77
CA CYS A 750 51.07 30.46 37.76
C CYS A 750 51.04 29.03 38.33
N CYS A 751 51.76 28.75 39.43
CA CYS A 751 51.87 27.40 40.00
C CYS A 751 50.75 27.08 40.96
N TYR A 752 50.54 27.96 41.93
CA TYR A 752 49.85 27.61 43.16
C TYR A 752 48.42 28.13 43.16
N LEU A 753 47.47 27.24 43.45
CA LEU A 753 46.03 27.51 43.44
C LEU A 753 45.56 28.43 44.58
N TYR A 754 46.38 28.61 45.62
CA TYR A 754 46.11 29.55 46.72
C TYR A 754 46.60 30.98 46.42
N LEU A 755 47.27 31.18 45.29
CA LEU A 755 47.63 32.50 44.77
C LEU A 755 46.62 32.92 43.69
N PRO A 756 46.38 34.22 43.49
CA PRO A 756 45.44 34.72 42.49
C PRO A 756 45.89 34.33 41.09
N ARG A 757 44.91 34.01 40.24
CA ARG A 757 45.15 33.68 38.84
C ARG A 757 45.18 34.95 38.01
N LEU A 758 46.37 35.42 37.71
CA LEU A 758 46.58 36.62 36.89
C LEU A 758 46.45 36.28 35.39
N ALA A 759 45.87 37.15 34.56
CA ALA A 759 45.58 36.85 33.16
C ALA A 759 46.86 36.59 32.33
N ASN A 760 47.82 37.50 32.39
CA ASN A 760 49.08 37.51 31.65
C ASN A 760 50.23 38.10 32.50
N GLU A 761 51.47 38.06 31.98
CA GLU A 761 52.66 38.55 32.67
C GLU A 761 52.68 40.08 32.85
N GLY A 762 51.95 40.82 32.00
CA GLY A 762 51.82 42.28 32.02
C GLY A 762 51.04 42.82 30.83
#